data_AF-A0A9P3PRU5-F1
#
_entry.id   AF-A0A9P3PRU5-F1
#
_cell.length_a   1.000
_cell.length_b   1.000
_cell.length_c   1.000
_cell.angle_alpha   90.00
_cell.angle_beta   90.00
_cell.angle_gamma   90.00
#
_symmetry.space_group_name_H-M   'P 1'
#
loop_
_entity.id
_entity.type
_entity.pdbx_description
1 polymer ?
#
loop_
_entity_poly.entity_id
_entity_poly.type
_entity_poly.pdbx_seq_one_letter_code
_entity_poly.pdbx_strand_id
1 'polypeptide(L)'
;MADPSGAAPQPGPNDVSTAILRPKKSPNRLIVDEATADDNSVATLNPATMELLSLFRGDTVIVRGKKRRDTVLICLSSDDVEEGRIQLNKVARNNLRVKLGDLVNVHQCLDIKYGKRVHILPFDDSIEGLSGNLFDVYLKPYFLEAYRPVRKGDTFLVRGGMRTVEFKVIETDPAEFCIVAQDTVIHTEGDPVKREEEESNLADVGYDDIGGCRKQMAQIRELVELPLRHPQLFKSIGIKPPRGILMYGPPGTGKTLMARAVANETGAFFFLINGPEIMSKMAGESESNLRKAFEEAEKNSPAIIFIDEIDSIAPKREKTNGEVERRVVSQLLTLMDGLKARSNVVVMAATNRPNSIDPALRRFGRFDREVDIGIPDPTGRLEILRIHTKNMKLTDDVDLEQIAADTHGYVGSDVAALCSEAAMQQIREKMDLIDLEEDTIDAEVLDSLGVTMENFRFALGTSNPSALRETVVEVPTVTWDDIGGLDKVKQELQETVQYPVDHPEKFLKYGMSPSKGVLFYGPPGTGKTLLAKAIANECNANFISIKGPELLTMWFGESEANVRDVFDKARAAAPCVMFFDELDSIAKARGGAVGDGGGAGDRVLNQILTEMDGMNTKKNVFIIGATNRPDQIDPALLRPGRLDQLIYIPLPDEPSRLAILKAALKKSPVAPDVDLGFLAKSTHGFSGADLTEICQRAAKLAIRESIDADIRRARERKEREEAGGEAMEEEEEDPVPQITREHFEEAMKYARRSVSDQDIRRYEMFSQNLQQSRGFGTSFKFPEGEAGATSGTTSGNAGFTEEAADDDLLSPYKAKQTKGDVRFTCGREKSVRVAVTAKVIAYVVDLVRKRRLGFCAELTMQETQREEKLSPSSRSLSASSLRDRLSKLTATPINPVAALQANVDFVPAKIPRKRRLQMLAVAVWSVMIVITTVVFLLLCSIPPLWPFLAIYLTWAWFFDDSPEHGGRMSPWFRSLRYWKYFAEYYPASFLKEADLPADRPYVFGYHPHGIIGMGALATFATDATGFSAAFPGIKPHLLTLATNFNMPFYRDILLALGVCSVSKESCSNILKAGPGSAITIVVGGAAESLSARPGTADLTLRRRLGFIKLAIQHGADLVPVFSFGENDIYEQMPNEKGTTVYALQRKFQSVFGFTLPLFHGRGLLNYNLGLMPYRRRIVAVIGKPIHVEKREKPSLEEVVRVQQMYIEELTRIWNTYKDEFAKARLRELNIID
;
A
#
# COMPACT_ATOMS: atom_id res chain seq x y z
N MET A 1 20.84 65.90 0.44
CA MET A 1 19.81 64.92 0.82
C MET A 1 19.82 63.86 -0.25
N ALA A 2 20.25 62.65 0.10
CA ALA A 2 20.35 61.50 -0.81
C ALA A 2 19.29 60.47 -0.40
N ASP A 3 18.67 59.85 -1.41
CA ASP A 3 17.71 58.75 -1.27
C ASP A 3 18.36 57.55 -0.54
N PRO A 4 17.75 56.96 0.51
CA PRO A 4 18.38 55.93 1.32
C PRO A 4 18.43 54.54 0.67
N SER A 5 17.89 54.36 -0.55
CA SER A 5 17.66 53.04 -1.14
C SER A 5 18.83 52.44 -1.94
N GLY A 6 19.89 53.20 -2.22
CA GLY A 6 21.09 52.66 -2.89
C GLY A 6 20.87 52.09 -4.31
N ALA A 7 19.71 52.34 -4.93
CA ALA A 7 19.44 51.91 -6.30
C ALA A 7 20.07 52.89 -7.31
N ALA A 8 20.72 52.35 -8.35
CA ALA A 8 21.26 53.16 -9.44
C ALA A 8 20.13 53.93 -10.17
N PRO A 9 20.36 55.18 -10.62
CA PRO A 9 19.34 55.97 -11.28
C PRO A 9 18.95 55.31 -12.61
N GLN A 10 17.64 55.11 -12.82
CA GLN A 10 17.15 54.60 -14.11
C GLN A 10 17.44 55.62 -15.23
N PRO A 11 17.87 55.16 -16.43
CA PRO A 11 18.22 56.06 -17.51
C PRO A 11 16.98 56.77 -18.07
N GLY A 12 17.10 58.09 -18.26
CA GLY A 12 16.02 58.93 -18.78
C GLY A 12 15.71 58.71 -20.28
N PRO A 13 14.55 59.17 -20.76
CA PRO A 13 13.99 58.83 -22.07
C PRO A 13 14.80 59.25 -23.32
N ASN A 14 15.89 60.00 -23.17
CA ASN A 14 16.70 60.56 -24.26
C ASN A 14 18.11 59.96 -24.43
N ASP A 15 18.41 58.81 -23.80
CA ASP A 15 19.71 58.15 -24.00
C ASP A 15 19.80 57.41 -25.35
N VAL A 16 20.64 57.93 -26.25
CA VAL A 16 20.89 57.41 -27.61
C VAL A 16 21.69 56.10 -27.64
N SER A 17 22.33 55.69 -26.53
CA SER A 17 23.11 54.45 -26.45
C SER A 17 22.24 53.17 -26.43
N THR A 18 20.95 53.30 -26.10
CA THR A 18 19.96 52.20 -26.10
C THR A 18 19.06 52.20 -27.36
N ALA A 19 19.34 53.06 -28.35
CA ALA A 19 18.52 53.18 -29.55
C ALA A 19 18.42 51.88 -30.36
N ILE A 20 19.41 50.98 -30.27
CA ILE A 20 19.43 49.65 -30.89
C ILE A 20 18.53 48.63 -30.17
N LEU A 21 18.25 48.84 -28.87
CA LEU A 21 17.33 48.04 -28.06
C LEU A 21 15.89 48.53 -28.16
N ARG A 22 15.62 49.63 -28.88
CA ARG A 22 14.25 50.03 -29.22
C ARG A 22 13.83 49.17 -30.43
N PRO A 23 13.09 48.06 -30.23
CA PRO A 23 12.50 47.40 -31.38
C PRO A 23 11.65 48.43 -32.11
N LYS A 24 11.72 48.48 -33.44
CA LYS A 24 10.60 49.01 -34.24
C LYS A 24 9.41 48.08 -33.97
N LYS A 25 8.76 48.24 -32.81
CA LYS A 25 7.55 47.52 -32.42
C LYS A 25 6.45 48.12 -33.28
N SER A 26 6.17 47.46 -34.39
CA SER A 26 4.88 47.64 -35.02
C SER A 26 3.83 47.24 -33.97
N PRO A 27 2.82 48.09 -33.71
CA PRO A 27 1.90 47.89 -32.59
C PRO A 27 1.12 46.59 -32.67
N ASN A 28 0.98 46.06 -33.88
CA ASN A 28 0.32 44.80 -34.20
C ASN A 28 1.14 43.54 -33.92
N ARG A 29 2.39 43.65 -33.43
CA ARG A 29 3.26 42.50 -33.19
C ARG A 29 3.30 42.16 -31.71
N LEU A 30 2.65 41.04 -31.36
CA LEU A 30 2.41 40.63 -29.98
C LEU A 30 3.14 39.32 -29.65
N ILE A 31 3.49 39.14 -28.39
CA ILE A 31 4.10 37.90 -27.87
C ILE A 31 3.00 36.93 -27.46
N VAL A 32 3.07 35.68 -27.93
CA VAL A 32 2.11 34.62 -27.59
C VAL A 32 2.32 34.19 -26.14
N ASP A 33 1.23 34.20 -25.39
CA ASP A 33 1.15 33.74 -24.00
C ASP A 33 0.05 32.67 -23.83
N GLU A 34 0.06 32.01 -22.68
CA GLU A 34 -0.87 30.92 -22.36
C GLU A 34 -2.26 31.47 -22.05
N ALA A 35 -3.30 30.85 -22.64
CA ALA A 35 -4.69 31.23 -22.39
C ALA A 35 -5.20 30.64 -21.08
N THR A 36 -5.90 31.47 -20.30
CA THR A 36 -6.58 31.04 -19.06
C THR A 36 -7.91 30.36 -19.33
N ALA A 37 -8.59 30.73 -20.41
CA ALA A 37 -9.84 30.15 -20.86
C ALA A 37 -9.61 29.12 -21.99
N ASP A 38 -10.33 28.01 -21.92
CA ASP A 38 -10.20 26.88 -22.84
C ASP A 38 -11.16 26.98 -24.03
N ASP A 39 -11.16 28.14 -24.70
CA ASP A 39 -11.93 28.35 -25.94
C ASP A 39 -11.01 28.33 -27.16
N ASN A 40 -11.38 27.56 -28.19
CA ASN A 40 -10.56 27.36 -29.39
C ASN A 40 -10.48 28.59 -30.31
N SER A 41 -11.50 29.45 -30.27
CA SER A 41 -11.73 30.52 -31.26
C SER A 41 -11.47 31.91 -30.68
N VAL A 42 -10.91 32.02 -29.47
CA VAL A 42 -10.74 33.28 -28.75
C VAL A 42 -9.27 33.66 -28.64
N ALA A 43 -8.99 34.95 -28.82
CA ALA A 43 -7.74 35.61 -28.50
C ALA A 43 -7.98 36.67 -27.42
N THR A 44 -7.26 36.60 -26.30
CA THR A 44 -7.41 37.58 -25.22
C THR A 44 -6.26 38.58 -25.25
N LEU A 45 -6.60 39.87 -25.20
CA LEU A 45 -5.68 41.00 -25.24
C LEU A 45 -5.91 41.93 -24.03
N ASN A 46 -4.87 42.69 -23.68
CA ASN A 46 -5.00 43.78 -22.72
C ASN A 46 -5.88 44.90 -23.31
N PRO A 47 -6.79 45.54 -22.55
CA PRO A 47 -7.61 46.65 -23.01
C PRO A 47 -6.82 47.79 -23.68
N ALA A 48 -5.66 48.17 -23.13
CA ALA A 48 -4.80 49.20 -23.71
C ALA A 48 -4.22 48.78 -25.07
N THR A 49 -3.92 47.49 -25.24
CA THR A 49 -3.47 46.95 -26.53
C THR A 49 -4.61 46.91 -27.55
N MET A 50 -5.84 46.60 -27.12
CA MET A 50 -7.02 46.65 -27.99
C MET A 50 -7.33 48.08 -28.47
N GLU A 51 -7.27 49.06 -27.58
CA GLU A 51 -7.46 50.48 -27.93
C GLU A 51 -6.41 50.94 -28.94
N LEU A 52 -5.15 50.56 -28.73
CA LEU A 52 -4.05 50.89 -29.63
C LEU A 52 -4.24 50.28 -31.03
N LEU A 53 -4.82 49.07 -31.12
CA LEU A 53 -5.15 48.40 -32.37
C LEU A 53 -6.52 48.77 -32.93
N SER A 54 -7.28 49.65 -32.26
CA SER A 54 -8.66 50.01 -32.61
C SER A 54 -9.61 48.81 -32.72
N LEU A 55 -9.47 47.86 -31.79
CA LEU A 55 -10.29 46.65 -31.68
C LEU A 55 -11.31 46.79 -30.56
N PHE A 56 -12.53 46.32 -30.77
CA PHE A 56 -13.57 46.21 -29.74
C PHE A 56 -13.74 44.77 -29.26
N ARG A 57 -14.33 44.59 -28.08
CA ARG A 57 -14.65 43.27 -27.55
C ARG A 57 -15.66 42.58 -28.46
N GLY A 58 -15.32 41.39 -28.95
CA GLY A 58 -16.11 40.63 -29.92
C GLY A 58 -15.71 40.84 -31.38
N ASP A 59 -14.79 41.77 -31.68
CA ASP A 59 -14.28 41.94 -33.04
C ASP A 59 -13.54 40.69 -33.50
N THR A 60 -13.64 40.42 -34.80
CA THR A 60 -12.89 39.33 -35.44
C THR A 60 -11.53 39.82 -35.90
N VAL A 61 -10.48 39.07 -35.57
CA VAL A 61 -9.09 39.37 -35.91
C VAL A 61 -8.46 38.24 -36.71
N ILE A 62 -7.63 38.61 -37.69
CA ILE A 62 -6.71 37.68 -38.37
C ILE A 62 -5.38 37.72 -37.63
N VAL A 63 -4.98 36.57 -37.10
CA VAL A 63 -3.67 36.39 -36.48
C VAL A 63 -2.76 35.66 -37.46
N ARG A 64 -1.57 36.22 -37.73
CA ARG A 64 -0.57 35.63 -38.62
C ARG A 64 0.60 35.06 -37.81
N GLY A 65 0.87 33.77 -38.03
CA GLY A 65 1.89 32.99 -37.35
C GLY A 65 3.11 32.71 -38.23
N LYS A 66 3.73 31.55 -38.02
CA LYS A 66 4.90 31.09 -38.78
C LYS A 66 4.49 30.34 -40.05
N LYS A 67 5.46 30.05 -40.93
CA LYS A 67 5.25 29.29 -42.18
C LYS A 67 4.10 29.82 -43.07
N ARG A 68 3.80 31.12 -43.03
CA ARG A 68 2.68 31.75 -43.74
C ARG A 68 1.30 31.14 -43.38
N ARG A 69 1.16 30.62 -42.15
CA ARG A 69 -0.12 30.21 -41.58
C ARG A 69 -0.75 31.39 -40.84
N ASP A 70 -2.06 31.46 -40.89
CA ASP A 70 -2.89 32.48 -40.27
C ASP A 70 -4.22 31.86 -39.85
N THR A 71 -4.89 32.42 -38.87
CA THR A 71 -6.20 31.94 -38.39
C THR A 71 -7.04 33.13 -37.97
N VAL A 72 -8.34 32.90 -37.83
CA VAL A 72 -9.33 33.92 -37.53
C VAL A 72 -9.89 33.65 -36.14
N LEU A 73 -9.83 34.65 -35.26
CA LEU A 73 -10.22 34.52 -33.84
C LEU A 73 -11.10 35.70 -33.42
N ILE A 74 -11.86 35.51 -32.35
CA ILE A 74 -12.65 36.55 -31.68
C ILE A 74 -11.76 37.20 -30.60
N CYS A 75 -11.70 38.52 -30.59
CA CYS A 75 -10.91 39.26 -29.62
C CYS A 75 -11.71 39.55 -28.34
N LEU A 76 -11.16 39.17 -27.18
CA LEU A 76 -11.67 39.53 -25.86
C LEU A 76 -10.65 40.35 -25.07
N SER A 77 -11.15 41.15 -24.14
CA SER A 77 -10.34 41.98 -23.24
C SER A 77 -10.17 41.31 -21.87
N SER A 78 -8.95 41.29 -21.32
CA SER A 78 -8.70 40.93 -19.92
C SER A 78 -7.55 41.77 -19.33
N ASP A 79 -7.73 42.19 -18.07
CA ASP A 79 -6.73 42.96 -17.31
C ASP A 79 -5.55 42.08 -16.84
N ASP A 80 -5.72 40.76 -16.82
CA ASP A 80 -4.68 39.79 -16.43
C ASP A 80 -3.57 39.66 -17.48
N VAL A 81 -3.81 40.15 -18.70
CA VAL A 81 -2.86 40.06 -19.81
C VAL A 81 -1.93 41.27 -19.80
N GLU A 82 -0.61 41.04 -19.82
CA GLU A 82 0.37 42.12 -19.95
C GLU A 82 0.27 42.83 -21.31
N GLU A 83 0.55 44.13 -21.35
CA GLU A 83 0.60 44.92 -22.59
C GLU A 83 1.61 44.33 -23.60
N GLY A 84 1.19 44.23 -24.87
CA GLY A 84 2.02 43.67 -25.93
C GLY A 84 2.07 42.14 -25.98
N ARG A 85 1.25 41.46 -25.17
CA ARG A 85 1.03 40.00 -25.23
C ARG A 85 -0.35 39.65 -25.78
N ILE A 86 -0.49 38.42 -26.26
CA ILE A 86 -1.74 37.82 -26.71
C ILE A 86 -1.86 36.40 -26.16
N GLN A 87 -2.94 36.13 -25.46
CA GLN A 87 -3.24 34.79 -24.98
C GLN A 87 -3.96 33.98 -26.05
N LEU A 88 -3.39 32.82 -26.40
CA LEU A 88 -3.94 31.92 -27.42
C LEU A 88 -4.03 30.49 -26.86
N ASN A 89 -5.15 29.82 -27.10
CA ASN A 89 -5.32 28.40 -26.78
C ASN A 89 -4.38 27.51 -27.64
N LYS A 90 -4.02 26.32 -27.16
CA LYS A 90 -3.21 25.29 -27.83
C LYS A 90 -3.68 25.04 -29.27
N VAL A 91 -4.99 24.97 -29.51
CA VAL A 91 -5.57 24.80 -30.86
C VAL A 91 -5.17 25.94 -31.80
N ALA A 92 -5.38 27.19 -31.38
CA ALA A 92 -5.01 28.37 -32.16
C ALA A 92 -3.50 28.46 -32.39
N ARG A 93 -2.69 28.14 -31.37
CA ARG A 93 -1.22 28.09 -31.48
C ARG A 93 -0.77 27.03 -32.49
N ASN A 94 -1.39 25.86 -32.46
CA ASN A 94 -1.13 24.77 -33.40
C ASN A 94 -1.47 25.18 -34.83
N ASN A 95 -2.64 25.76 -35.10
CA ASN A 95 -3.02 26.26 -36.43
C ASN A 95 -2.02 27.29 -36.98
N LEU A 96 -1.53 28.17 -36.12
CA LEU A 96 -0.54 29.21 -36.45
C LEU A 96 0.90 28.71 -36.54
N ARG A 97 1.16 27.45 -36.12
CA ARG A 97 2.50 26.86 -35.99
C ARG A 97 3.42 27.71 -35.10
N VAL A 98 2.87 28.23 -34.01
CA VAL A 98 3.58 29.06 -33.02
C VAL A 98 3.59 28.36 -31.66
N LYS A 99 4.61 28.65 -30.88
CA LYS A 99 4.79 28.18 -29.50
C LYS A 99 4.70 29.36 -28.53
N LEU A 100 4.65 29.07 -27.22
CA LEU A 100 4.69 30.13 -26.22
C LEU A 100 5.97 30.99 -26.37
N GLY A 101 5.83 32.31 -26.19
CA GLY A 101 6.89 33.29 -26.38
C GLY A 101 7.21 33.67 -27.84
N ASP A 102 6.58 33.02 -28.83
CA ASP A 102 6.71 33.43 -30.23
C ASP A 102 6.01 34.77 -30.51
N LEU A 103 6.40 35.42 -31.61
CA LEU A 103 5.78 36.66 -32.06
C LEU A 103 4.73 36.36 -33.14
N VAL A 104 3.54 36.95 -32.99
CA VAL A 104 2.45 36.92 -33.98
C VAL A 104 2.08 38.34 -34.40
N ASN A 105 1.51 38.47 -35.59
CA ASN A 105 0.96 39.75 -36.06
C ASN A 105 -0.57 39.69 -36.06
N VAL A 106 -1.22 40.68 -35.45
CA VAL A 106 -2.68 40.78 -35.34
C VAL A 106 -3.22 41.88 -36.23
N HIS A 107 -4.24 41.57 -37.02
CA HIS A 107 -4.92 42.53 -37.88
C HIS A 107 -6.43 42.42 -37.71
N GLN A 108 -7.16 43.54 -37.75
CA GLN A 108 -8.62 43.53 -37.76
C GLN A 108 -9.13 42.90 -39.06
N CYS A 109 -10.17 42.05 -38.96
CA CYS A 109 -10.84 41.44 -40.10
C CYS A 109 -12.23 42.05 -40.25
N LEU A 110 -12.37 42.99 -41.20
CA LEU A 110 -13.62 43.71 -41.44
C LEU A 110 -14.52 43.02 -42.49
N ASP A 111 -13.97 42.06 -43.22
CA ASP A 111 -14.55 41.45 -44.42
C ASP A 111 -15.11 40.04 -44.19
N ILE A 112 -15.25 39.62 -42.93
CA ILE A 112 -15.78 38.30 -42.61
C ILE A 112 -17.29 38.20 -42.90
N LYS A 113 -17.68 37.15 -43.61
CA LYS A 113 -19.07 36.88 -44.01
C LYS A 113 -19.61 35.66 -43.28
N TYR A 114 -20.93 35.57 -43.16
CA TYR A 114 -21.59 34.34 -42.72
C TYR A 114 -21.39 33.23 -43.75
N GLY A 115 -21.10 32.03 -43.26
CA GLY A 115 -20.94 30.83 -44.07
C GLY A 115 -22.28 30.36 -44.62
N LYS A 116 -22.33 30.00 -45.90
CA LYS A 116 -23.44 29.25 -46.48
C LYS A 116 -23.25 27.76 -46.23
N ARG A 117 -22.02 27.27 -46.44
CA ARG A 117 -21.65 25.86 -46.29
C ARG A 117 -20.25 25.71 -45.72
N VAL A 118 -20.06 24.75 -44.82
CA VAL A 118 -18.75 24.37 -44.29
C VAL A 118 -18.62 22.85 -44.32
N HIS A 119 -17.51 22.34 -44.86
CA HIS A 119 -17.21 20.91 -44.91
C HIS A 119 -16.14 20.58 -43.87
N ILE A 120 -16.50 19.68 -42.94
CA ILE A 120 -15.70 19.35 -41.76
C ILE A 120 -15.59 17.83 -41.68
N LEU A 121 -14.36 17.32 -41.59
CA LEU A 121 -14.10 15.89 -41.43
C LEU A 121 -13.27 15.63 -40.17
N PRO A 122 -13.54 14.53 -39.44
CA PRO A 122 -12.74 14.11 -38.29
C PRO A 122 -11.40 13.49 -38.71
N PHE A 123 -10.44 13.45 -37.79
CA PHE A 123 -9.25 12.63 -37.96
C PHE A 123 -9.53 11.15 -37.62
N ASP A 124 -8.93 10.23 -38.38
CA ASP A 124 -9.16 8.78 -38.24
C ASP A 124 -8.80 8.24 -36.84
N ASP A 125 -7.66 8.66 -36.29
CA ASP A 125 -7.21 8.32 -34.94
C ASP A 125 -8.16 8.81 -33.83
N SER A 126 -8.80 9.96 -34.04
CA SER A 126 -9.66 10.59 -33.03
C SER A 126 -11.02 9.91 -32.87
N ILE A 127 -11.49 9.19 -33.90
CA ILE A 127 -12.81 8.54 -33.94
C ILE A 127 -12.76 7.00 -33.87
N GLU A 128 -11.59 6.39 -33.70
CA GLU A 128 -11.45 4.93 -33.64
C GLU A 128 -12.31 4.33 -32.51
N GLY A 129 -13.32 3.52 -32.84
CA GLY A 129 -14.27 2.93 -31.88
C GLY A 129 -15.50 3.79 -31.52
N LEU A 130 -15.68 4.95 -32.16
CA LEU A 130 -16.91 5.76 -32.12
C LEU A 130 -17.78 5.46 -33.34
N SER A 131 -19.07 5.23 -33.13
CA SER A 131 -20.08 5.11 -34.19
C SER A 131 -21.24 6.09 -33.93
N GLY A 132 -22.09 6.31 -34.94
CA GLY A 132 -23.27 7.18 -34.85
C GLY A 132 -23.09 8.59 -35.45
N ASN A 133 -24.03 9.49 -35.15
CA ASN A 133 -24.08 10.82 -35.76
C ASN A 133 -23.17 11.84 -35.03
N LEU A 134 -21.92 11.95 -35.49
CA LEU A 134 -20.93 12.90 -34.97
C LEU A 134 -21.39 14.36 -35.01
N PHE A 135 -22.30 14.71 -35.94
CA PHE A 135 -22.79 16.07 -36.08
C PHE A 135 -23.61 16.52 -34.86
N ASP A 136 -24.59 15.73 -34.44
CA ASP A 136 -25.50 16.12 -33.35
C ASP A 136 -24.80 16.13 -31.99
N VAL A 137 -23.84 15.22 -31.77
CA VAL A 137 -23.16 15.10 -30.48
C VAL A 137 -22.01 16.10 -30.32
N TYR A 138 -21.18 16.30 -31.36
CA TYR A 138 -20.00 17.16 -31.26
C TYR A 138 -20.21 18.52 -31.92
N LEU A 139 -20.50 18.55 -33.22
CA LEU A 139 -20.44 19.80 -33.99
C LEU A 139 -21.59 20.76 -33.66
N LYS A 140 -22.80 20.24 -33.43
CA LYS A 140 -23.97 21.06 -33.16
C LYS A 140 -23.85 21.84 -31.84
N PRO A 141 -23.53 21.24 -30.67
CA PRO A 141 -23.27 22.00 -29.44
C PRO A 141 -22.12 22.99 -29.58
N TYR A 142 -21.09 22.64 -30.35
CA TYR A 142 -19.91 23.48 -30.54
C TYR A 142 -20.20 24.79 -31.29
N PHE A 143 -21.08 24.75 -32.29
CA PHE A 143 -21.45 25.91 -33.11
C PHE A 143 -22.75 26.60 -32.68
N LEU A 144 -23.56 25.97 -31.82
CA LEU A 144 -24.83 26.54 -31.36
C LEU A 144 -24.61 27.86 -30.63
N GLU A 145 -25.20 28.95 -31.14
CA GLU A 145 -25.16 30.32 -30.58
C GLU A 145 -23.77 30.92 -30.35
N ALA A 146 -22.70 30.27 -30.82
CA ALA A 146 -21.33 30.69 -30.56
C ALA A 146 -20.75 31.61 -31.64
N TYR A 147 -21.35 31.67 -32.84
CA TYR A 147 -20.89 32.48 -33.99
C TYR A 147 -19.37 32.37 -34.25
N ARG A 148 -18.83 31.15 -34.16
CA ARG A 148 -17.39 30.90 -34.24
C ARG A 148 -16.86 31.17 -35.66
N PRO A 149 -15.76 31.93 -35.81
CA PRO A 149 -15.07 32.02 -37.09
C PRO A 149 -14.31 30.72 -37.36
N VAL A 150 -14.36 30.27 -38.61
CA VAL A 150 -13.62 29.10 -39.10
C VAL A 150 -12.85 29.44 -40.36
N ARG A 151 -11.68 28.82 -40.53
CA ARG A 151 -10.83 28.98 -41.70
C ARG A 151 -10.58 27.64 -42.38
N LYS A 152 -10.48 27.64 -43.71
CA LYS A 152 -10.08 26.46 -44.48
C LYS A 152 -8.69 25.98 -44.05
N GLY A 153 -8.60 24.70 -43.68
CA GLY A 153 -7.39 24.03 -43.26
C GLY A 153 -7.08 24.11 -41.77
N ASP A 154 -7.88 24.84 -40.98
CA ASP A 154 -7.73 24.86 -39.53
C ASP A 154 -8.24 23.57 -38.90
N THR A 155 -7.60 23.18 -37.79
CA THR A 155 -8.08 22.11 -36.93
C THR A 155 -8.69 22.69 -35.66
N PHE A 156 -9.69 22.00 -35.11
CA PHE A 156 -10.28 22.36 -33.83
C PHE A 156 -10.70 21.11 -33.07
N LEU A 157 -10.71 21.22 -31.76
CA LEU A 157 -10.99 20.11 -30.85
C LEU A 157 -12.36 20.31 -30.23
N VAL A 158 -13.21 19.29 -30.33
CA VAL A 158 -14.54 19.28 -29.70
C VAL A 158 -14.58 18.18 -28.66
N ARG A 159 -15.20 18.46 -27.52
CA ARG A 159 -15.33 17.51 -26.41
C ARG A 159 -16.78 17.10 -26.27
N GLY A 160 -17.01 15.80 -26.13
CA GLY A 160 -18.33 15.21 -25.98
C GLY A 160 -18.22 13.72 -25.62
N GLY A 161 -19.11 13.22 -24.76
CA GLY A 161 -19.17 11.79 -24.41
C GLY A 161 -17.88 11.20 -23.84
N MET A 162 -17.24 11.87 -22.87
CA MET A 162 -15.95 11.46 -22.25
C MET A 162 -14.76 11.31 -23.22
N ARG A 163 -14.88 11.80 -24.46
CA ARG A 163 -13.84 11.72 -25.50
C ARG A 163 -13.67 13.06 -26.21
N THR A 164 -12.45 13.29 -26.68
CA THR A 164 -12.10 14.47 -27.47
C THR A 164 -11.90 14.08 -28.92
N VAL A 165 -12.67 14.70 -29.82
CA VAL A 165 -12.57 14.47 -31.26
C VAL A 165 -11.98 15.72 -31.92
N GLU A 166 -11.01 15.52 -32.79
CA GLU A 166 -10.40 16.60 -33.55
C GLU A 166 -10.94 16.61 -34.97
N PHE A 167 -11.34 17.79 -35.41
CA PHE A 167 -11.92 18.02 -36.73
C PHE A 167 -11.04 18.96 -37.54
N LYS A 168 -11.01 18.75 -38.86
CA LYS A 168 -10.34 19.60 -39.83
C LYS A 168 -11.36 20.23 -40.76
N VAL A 169 -11.26 21.54 -40.95
CA VAL A 169 -12.08 22.28 -41.91
C VAL A 169 -11.50 22.06 -43.31
N ILE A 170 -12.19 21.30 -44.15
CA ILE A 170 -11.73 20.97 -45.50
C ILE A 170 -12.05 22.10 -46.47
N GLU A 171 -13.27 22.63 -46.37
CA GLU A 171 -13.78 23.64 -47.29
C GLU A 171 -14.79 24.58 -46.62
N THR A 172 -14.84 25.81 -47.11
CA THR A 172 -15.72 26.90 -46.64
C THR A 172 -16.31 27.63 -47.85
N ASP A 173 -17.60 27.98 -47.78
CA ASP A 173 -18.29 28.87 -48.73
C ASP A 173 -18.93 30.03 -47.94
N PRO A 174 -18.43 31.28 -48.06
CA PRO A 174 -17.39 31.76 -48.98
C PRO A 174 -15.97 31.26 -48.66
N ALA A 175 -15.10 31.27 -49.68
CA ALA A 175 -13.75 30.72 -49.61
C ALA A 175 -12.84 31.44 -48.59
N GLU A 176 -11.86 30.69 -48.08
CA GLU A 176 -10.85 31.07 -47.07
C GLU A 176 -11.34 31.08 -45.62
N PHE A 177 -12.31 31.92 -45.25
CA PHE A 177 -12.83 31.99 -43.87
C PHE A 177 -14.28 32.52 -43.83
N CYS A 178 -15.06 32.07 -42.84
CA CYS A 178 -16.43 32.53 -42.62
C CYS A 178 -16.84 32.37 -41.15
N ILE A 179 -17.92 33.04 -40.73
CA ILE A 179 -18.58 32.81 -39.44
C ILE A 179 -19.64 31.73 -39.62
N VAL A 180 -19.61 30.71 -38.76
CA VAL A 180 -20.67 29.70 -38.70
C VAL A 180 -21.85 30.30 -37.94
N ALA A 181 -22.91 30.63 -38.68
CA ALA A 181 -24.19 31.11 -38.15
C ALA A 181 -25.20 29.95 -38.06
N GLN A 182 -26.36 30.20 -37.44
CA GLN A 182 -27.40 29.18 -37.28
C GLN A 182 -27.98 28.65 -38.60
N ASP A 183 -27.87 29.42 -39.69
CA ASP A 183 -28.32 29.08 -41.03
C ASP A 183 -27.22 28.44 -41.91
N THR A 184 -25.98 28.34 -41.40
CA THR A 184 -24.86 27.70 -42.10
C THR A 184 -25.03 26.19 -42.17
N VAL A 185 -24.97 25.61 -43.37
CA VAL A 185 -25.06 24.15 -43.55
C VAL A 185 -23.70 23.50 -43.32
N ILE A 186 -23.62 22.60 -42.34
CA ILE A 186 -22.39 21.86 -42.02
C ILE A 186 -22.46 20.47 -42.65
N HIS A 187 -21.52 20.15 -43.53
CA HIS A 187 -21.38 18.83 -44.16
C HIS A 187 -20.30 18.02 -43.44
N THR A 188 -20.62 16.78 -43.10
CA THR A 188 -19.70 15.81 -42.46
C THR A 188 -19.50 14.53 -43.28
N GLU A 189 -20.00 14.51 -44.52
CA GLU A 189 -19.90 13.35 -45.41
C GLU A 189 -18.48 13.24 -45.99
N GLY A 190 -17.85 12.07 -45.83
CA GLY A 190 -16.52 11.74 -46.36
C GLY A 190 -15.76 10.76 -45.47
N ASP A 191 -14.66 10.21 -46.00
CA ASP A 191 -13.76 9.36 -45.22
C ASP A 191 -12.95 10.21 -44.22
N PRO A 192 -12.66 9.68 -43.01
CA PRO A 192 -11.82 10.34 -42.02
C PRO A 192 -10.43 10.70 -42.57
N VAL A 193 -9.88 11.81 -42.10
CA VAL A 193 -8.60 12.36 -42.58
C VAL A 193 -7.45 11.79 -41.76
N LYS A 194 -6.32 11.49 -42.40
CA LYS A 194 -5.06 11.15 -41.70
C LYS A 194 -4.28 12.40 -41.32
N ARG A 195 -3.71 12.42 -40.11
CA ARG A 195 -2.83 13.51 -39.66
C ARG A 195 -1.55 13.57 -40.48
N GLU A 196 -1.12 14.79 -40.78
CA GLU A 196 0.24 15.05 -41.29
C GLU A 196 1.26 14.93 -40.13
N GLU A 197 2.50 14.51 -40.40
CA GLU A 197 3.56 14.37 -39.36
C GLU A 197 3.79 15.67 -38.56
N GLU A 198 3.62 16.83 -39.20
CA GLU A 198 3.74 18.12 -38.50
C GLU A 198 2.58 18.35 -37.51
N GLU A 199 1.38 17.85 -37.81
CA GLU A 199 0.19 17.96 -36.97
C GLU A 199 0.26 16.98 -35.78
N SER A 200 0.82 15.77 -35.97
CA SER A 200 1.01 14.81 -34.86
C SER A 200 2.00 15.32 -33.81
N ASN A 201 3.12 15.92 -34.24
CA ASN A 201 4.13 16.48 -33.33
C ASN A 201 3.61 17.67 -32.50
N LEU A 202 2.55 18.36 -32.97
CA LEU A 202 1.92 19.48 -32.27
C LEU A 202 0.80 19.03 -31.31
N ALA A 203 0.27 17.82 -31.48
CA ALA A 203 -0.71 17.20 -30.59
C ALA A 203 -0.07 16.62 -29.31
N ASP A 204 1.25 16.49 -29.31
CA ASP A 204 2.04 15.91 -28.24
C ASP A 204 1.98 16.72 -26.90
N VAL A 205 2.48 16.12 -25.82
CA VAL A 205 2.39 16.69 -24.45
C VAL A 205 3.07 18.06 -24.39
N GLY A 206 2.37 19.08 -23.87
CA GLY A 206 2.86 20.45 -23.70
C GLY A 206 2.86 20.93 -22.24
N TYR A 207 3.12 22.23 -22.01
CA TYR A 207 3.08 22.81 -20.66
C TYR A 207 1.67 22.82 -20.06
N ASP A 208 0.66 23.04 -20.90
CA ASP A 208 -0.76 23.04 -20.54
C ASP A 208 -1.22 21.68 -19.96
N ASP A 209 -0.46 20.60 -20.22
CA ASP A 209 -0.74 19.23 -19.77
C ASP A 209 -0.04 18.90 -18.44
N ILE A 210 0.61 19.89 -17.79
CA ILE A 210 1.33 19.74 -16.52
C ILE A 210 0.78 20.70 -15.47
N GLY A 211 0.23 20.15 -14.38
CA GLY A 211 -0.29 20.92 -13.24
C GLY A 211 0.59 20.81 -11.99
N GLY A 212 0.48 21.80 -11.10
CA GLY A 212 0.98 21.75 -9.72
C GLY A 212 2.49 21.90 -9.52
N CYS A 213 3.24 22.25 -10.58
CA CYS A 213 4.70 22.43 -10.52
C CYS A 213 5.18 23.74 -11.16
N ARG A 214 4.39 24.83 -11.05
CA ARG A 214 4.64 26.09 -11.78
C ARG A 214 6.01 26.71 -11.49
N LYS A 215 6.47 26.70 -10.23
CA LYS A 215 7.77 27.25 -9.82
C LYS A 215 8.93 26.44 -10.39
N GLN A 216 8.84 25.12 -10.29
CA GLN A 216 9.82 24.17 -10.83
C GLN A 216 9.88 24.27 -12.35
N MET A 217 8.72 24.37 -13.01
CA MET A 217 8.61 24.55 -14.45
C MET A 217 9.28 25.85 -14.89
N ALA A 218 9.06 26.97 -14.19
CA ALA A 218 9.72 28.24 -14.50
C ALA A 218 11.25 28.14 -14.42
N GLN A 219 11.79 27.45 -13.40
CA GLN A 219 13.22 27.20 -13.28
C GLN A 219 13.75 26.36 -14.45
N ILE A 220 13.05 25.29 -14.82
CA ILE A 220 13.48 24.43 -15.94
C ILE A 220 13.41 25.16 -17.26
N ARG A 221 12.38 25.99 -17.48
CA ARG A 221 12.29 26.87 -18.65
C ARG A 221 13.48 27.82 -18.73
N GLU A 222 13.86 28.47 -17.64
CA GLU A 222 15.05 29.31 -17.63
C GLU A 222 16.34 28.53 -17.96
N LEU A 223 16.50 27.34 -17.37
CA LEU A 223 17.70 26.52 -17.54
C LEU A 223 17.80 25.85 -18.92
N VAL A 224 16.68 25.58 -19.59
CA VAL A 224 16.64 24.79 -20.85
C VAL A 224 16.23 25.65 -22.05
N GLU A 225 15.18 26.47 -21.93
CA GLU A 225 14.64 27.26 -23.05
C GLU A 225 15.65 28.33 -23.51
N LEU A 226 16.26 29.05 -22.58
CA LEU A 226 17.22 30.11 -22.91
C LEU A 226 18.44 29.59 -23.69
N PRO A 227 19.14 28.52 -23.26
CA PRO A 227 20.27 27.99 -24.04
C PRO A 227 19.88 27.45 -25.41
N LEU A 228 18.71 26.82 -25.55
CA LEU A 228 18.29 26.17 -26.79
C LEU A 228 17.72 27.17 -27.80
N ARG A 229 16.90 28.14 -27.37
CA ARG A 229 16.30 29.15 -28.25
C ARG A 229 17.23 30.31 -28.57
N HIS A 230 18.09 30.71 -27.62
CA HIS A 230 19.00 31.85 -27.77
C HIS A 230 20.48 31.52 -27.47
N PRO A 231 21.12 30.57 -28.18
CA PRO A 231 22.52 30.20 -27.92
C PRO A 231 23.52 31.36 -28.03
N GLN A 232 23.21 32.36 -28.87
CA GLN A 232 24.07 33.53 -29.08
C GLN A 232 24.23 34.39 -27.82
N LEU A 233 23.21 34.41 -26.95
CA LEU A 233 23.20 35.21 -25.73
C LEU A 233 24.30 34.72 -24.77
N PHE A 234 24.38 33.41 -24.54
CA PHE A 234 25.44 32.77 -23.75
C PHE A 234 26.83 32.96 -24.34
N LYS A 235 26.95 32.88 -25.68
CA LYS A 235 28.21 33.12 -26.38
C LYS A 235 28.71 34.55 -26.23
N SER A 236 27.81 35.54 -26.24
CA SER A 236 28.13 36.95 -26.11
C SER A 236 28.52 37.35 -24.68
N ILE A 237 27.84 36.79 -23.67
CA ILE A 237 28.10 37.06 -22.25
C ILE A 237 29.31 36.25 -21.75
N GLY A 238 29.70 35.17 -22.44
CA GLY A 238 30.84 34.34 -22.09
C GLY A 238 30.56 33.36 -20.93
N ILE A 239 29.29 33.14 -20.60
CA ILE A 239 28.87 32.18 -19.58
C ILE A 239 28.54 30.85 -20.26
N LYS A 240 28.98 29.74 -19.63
CA LYS A 240 28.61 28.40 -20.10
C LYS A 240 27.19 28.07 -19.66
N PRO A 241 26.32 27.57 -20.56
CA PRO A 241 25.00 27.11 -20.16
C PRO A 241 25.12 25.86 -19.26
N PRO A 242 24.11 25.62 -18.40
CA PRO A 242 24.04 24.40 -17.59
C PRO A 242 24.00 23.17 -18.50
N ARG A 243 24.68 22.10 -18.10
CA ARG A 243 24.81 20.89 -18.92
C ARG A 243 23.90 19.76 -18.45
N GLY A 244 23.71 19.68 -17.13
CA GLY A 244 22.95 18.61 -16.51
C GLY A 244 21.94 19.15 -15.50
N ILE A 245 20.69 18.74 -15.65
CA ILE A 245 19.63 19.04 -14.70
C ILE A 245 19.16 17.73 -14.07
N LEU A 246 19.30 17.60 -12.75
CA LEU A 246 18.80 16.47 -11.98
C LEU A 246 17.47 16.83 -11.35
N MET A 247 16.41 16.18 -11.81
CA MET A 247 15.08 16.25 -11.19
C MET A 247 14.95 15.13 -10.16
N TYR A 248 14.53 15.48 -8.95
CA TYR A 248 14.27 14.47 -7.92
C TYR A 248 12.94 14.73 -7.21
N GLY A 249 12.37 13.68 -6.64
CA GLY A 249 11.11 13.75 -5.90
C GLY A 249 10.41 12.40 -5.87
N PRO A 250 9.29 12.25 -5.13
CA PRO A 250 8.54 11.00 -5.06
C PRO A 250 8.14 10.45 -6.45
N PRO A 251 7.93 9.13 -6.59
CA PRO A 251 7.40 8.57 -7.83
C PRO A 251 6.01 9.14 -8.10
N GLY A 252 5.67 9.36 -9.38
CA GLY A 252 4.35 9.84 -9.77
C GLY A 252 4.13 11.36 -9.72
N THR A 253 5.16 12.16 -9.41
CA THR A 253 5.08 13.64 -9.45
C THR A 253 5.22 14.25 -10.85
N GLY A 254 5.38 13.44 -11.91
CA GLY A 254 5.40 13.93 -13.29
C GLY A 254 6.78 14.32 -13.84
N LYS A 255 7.87 13.84 -13.25
CA LYS A 255 9.26 14.12 -13.70
C LYS A 255 9.48 13.83 -15.19
N THR A 256 9.00 12.67 -15.66
CA THR A 256 9.10 12.23 -17.06
C THR A 256 8.21 13.05 -18.00
N LEU A 257 7.00 13.40 -17.55
CA LEU A 257 6.08 14.27 -18.30
C LEU A 257 6.67 15.66 -18.49
N MET A 258 7.30 16.21 -17.45
CA MET A 258 7.98 17.50 -17.48
C MET A 258 9.11 17.56 -18.50
N ALA A 259 9.96 16.53 -18.57
CA ALA A 259 11.02 16.46 -19.57
C ALA A 259 10.47 16.45 -21.01
N ARG A 260 9.42 15.66 -21.27
CA ARG A 260 8.77 15.58 -22.60
C ARG A 260 8.15 16.90 -23.01
N ALA A 261 7.38 17.53 -22.11
CA ALA A 261 6.75 18.82 -22.39
C ALA A 261 7.76 19.91 -22.72
N VAL A 262 8.89 19.96 -21.99
CA VAL A 262 9.96 20.93 -22.26
C VAL A 262 10.60 20.69 -23.63
N ALA A 263 10.82 19.44 -24.03
CA ALA A 263 11.37 19.13 -25.35
C ALA A 263 10.41 19.50 -26.48
N ASN A 264 9.13 19.14 -26.33
CA ASN A 264 8.08 19.42 -27.32
C ASN A 264 7.84 20.93 -27.50
N GLU A 265 7.93 21.71 -26.42
CA GLU A 265 7.72 23.15 -26.50
C GLU A 265 8.95 23.92 -27.00
N THR A 266 10.16 23.44 -26.69
CA THR A 266 11.40 23.99 -27.24
C THR A 266 11.66 23.57 -28.69
N GLY A 267 11.00 22.50 -29.17
CA GLY A 267 11.24 21.91 -30.48
C GLY A 267 12.59 21.21 -30.61
N ALA A 268 13.20 20.83 -29.47
CA ALA A 268 14.47 20.12 -29.44
C ALA A 268 14.24 18.61 -29.63
N PHE A 269 15.21 17.92 -30.24
CA PHE A 269 15.16 16.47 -30.39
C PHE A 269 15.20 15.79 -29.01
N PHE A 270 14.20 14.97 -28.68
CA PHE A 270 14.09 14.31 -27.38
C PHE A 270 14.59 12.86 -27.46
N PHE A 271 15.62 12.52 -26.69
CA PHE A 271 16.15 11.16 -26.60
C PHE A 271 15.96 10.60 -25.19
N LEU A 272 15.07 9.61 -25.04
CA LEU A 272 14.77 8.96 -23.77
C LEU A 272 15.73 7.79 -23.53
N ILE A 273 16.37 7.80 -22.37
CA ILE A 273 17.17 6.70 -21.84
C ILE A 273 16.47 6.18 -20.59
N ASN A 274 15.91 4.98 -20.67
CA ASN A 274 15.31 4.34 -19.50
C ASN A 274 16.38 3.57 -18.72
N GLY A 275 16.55 3.90 -17.44
CA GLY A 275 17.61 3.37 -16.59
C GLY A 275 17.77 1.84 -16.67
N PRO A 276 16.71 1.06 -16.38
CA PRO A 276 16.73 -0.40 -16.46
C PRO A 276 17.01 -0.96 -17.86
N GLU A 277 16.60 -0.28 -18.94
CA GLU A 277 16.76 -0.78 -20.32
C GLU A 277 18.23 -0.76 -20.78
N ILE A 278 19.02 0.20 -20.29
CA ILE A 278 20.45 0.26 -20.60
C ILE A 278 21.23 -0.84 -19.89
N MET A 279 20.74 -1.35 -18.77
CA MET A 279 21.43 -2.32 -17.92
C MET A 279 21.28 -3.75 -18.48
N SER A 280 22.04 -4.07 -19.52
CA SER A 280 22.10 -5.41 -20.10
C SER A 280 23.12 -6.29 -19.37
N LYS A 281 22.95 -7.62 -19.47
CA LYS A 281 23.89 -8.60 -18.88
C LYS A 281 25.17 -8.75 -19.71
N MET A 282 25.21 -8.25 -20.93
CA MET A 282 26.34 -8.38 -21.85
C MET A 282 27.34 -7.27 -21.57
N ALA A 283 28.55 -7.65 -21.15
CA ALA A 283 29.60 -6.69 -20.83
C ALA A 283 29.94 -5.80 -22.04
N GLY A 284 29.89 -4.48 -21.85
CA GLY A 284 30.22 -3.47 -22.87
C GLY A 284 29.05 -3.03 -23.76
N GLU A 285 27.94 -3.78 -23.80
CA GLU A 285 26.75 -3.37 -24.56
C GLU A 285 26.08 -2.14 -23.95
N SER A 286 25.91 -2.12 -22.62
CA SER A 286 25.41 -0.96 -21.87
C SER A 286 26.22 0.31 -22.13
N GLU A 287 27.56 0.19 -22.16
CA GLU A 287 28.46 1.32 -22.44
C GLU A 287 28.34 1.79 -23.90
N SER A 288 28.21 0.85 -24.85
CA SER A 288 28.03 1.15 -26.26
C SER A 288 26.71 1.86 -26.52
N ASN A 289 25.61 1.39 -25.93
CA ASN A 289 24.29 1.99 -26.06
C ASN A 289 24.26 3.41 -25.49
N LEU A 290 24.87 3.63 -24.33
CA LEU A 290 24.97 4.95 -23.72
C LEU A 290 25.83 5.91 -24.58
N ARG A 291 26.90 5.42 -25.22
CA ARG A 291 27.70 6.21 -26.17
C ARG A 291 26.92 6.57 -27.44
N LYS A 292 26.22 5.60 -28.03
CA LYS A 292 25.38 5.82 -29.23
C LYS A 292 24.29 6.86 -28.97
N ALA A 293 23.64 6.81 -27.82
CA ALA A 293 22.63 7.78 -27.42
C ALA A 293 23.17 9.22 -27.41
N PHE A 294 24.35 9.44 -26.81
CA PHE A 294 24.98 10.76 -26.79
C PHE A 294 25.44 11.22 -28.18
N GLU A 295 25.97 10.32 -29.01
CA GLU A 295 26.37 10.63 -30.39
C GLU A 295 25.16 10.99 -31.28
N GLU A 296 24.03 10.30 -31.11
CA GLU A 296 22.80 10.55 -31.85
C GLU A 296 22.17 11.90 -31.46
N ALA A 297 22.16 12.22 -30.17
CA ALA A 297 21.72 13.53 -29.69
C ALA A 297 22.65 14.67 -30.18
N GLU A 298 23.97 14.46 -30.26
CA GLU A 298 24.92 15.46 -30.79
C GLU A 298 24.65 15.73 -32.29
N LYS A 299 24.29 14.70 -33.07
CA LYS A 299 23.94 14.83 -34.50
C LYS A 299 22.63 15.60 -34.73
N ASN A 300 21.66 15.44 -33.82
CA ASN A 300 20.34 16.06 -33.90
C ASN A 300 20.20 17.36 -33.08
N SER A 301 21.32 18.02 -32.76
CA SER A 301 21.34 19.28 -31.97
C SER A 301 20.53 20.40 -32.66
N PRO A 302 19.67 21.16 -31.95
CA PRO A 302 19.46 21.16 -30.50
C PRO A 302 18.70 19.94 -29.98
N ALA A 303 19.19 19.32 -28.89
CA ALA A 303 18.65 18.06 -28.35
C ALA A 303 18.62 18.02 -26.83
N ILE A 304 17.68 17.24 -26.28
CA ILE A 304 17.56 16.94 -24.85
C ILE A 304 17.71 15.42 -24.67
N ILE A 305 18.71 15.00 -23.91
CA ILE A 305 18.86 13.61 -23.46
C ILE A 305 18.18 13.51 -22.11
N PHE A 306 17.15 12.67 -21.97
CA PHE A 306 16.47 12.45 -20.70
C PHE A 306 16.77 11.05 -20.16
N ILE A 307 17.42 10.96 -18.99
CA ILE A 307 17.74 9.72 -18.30
C ILE A 307 16.73 9.50 -17.16
N ASP A 308 15.78 8.60 -17.36
CA ASP A 308 14.84 8.21 -16.30
C ASP A 308 15.46 7.14 -15.39
N GLU A 309 15.08 7.14 -14.11
CA GLU A 309 15.61 6.25 -13.08
C GLU A 309 17.15 6.16 -13.06
N ILE A 310 17.84 7.32 -13.06
CA ILE A 310 19.32 7.37 -13.13
C ILE A 310 20.00 6.60 -11.99
N ASP A 311 19.32 6.38 -10.86
CA ASP A 311 19.82 5.57 -9.75
C ASP A 311 19.99 4.08 -10.08
N SER A 312 19.36 3.58 -11.13
CA SER A 312 19.62 2.22 -11.64
C SER A 312 20.93 2.14 -12.44
N ILE A 313 21.28 3.21 -13.18
CA ILE A 313 22.50 3.29 -14.00
C ILE A 313 23.70 3.68 -13.13
N ALA A 314 23.51 4.62 -12.21
CA ALA A 314 24.59 5.22 -11.44
C ALA A 314 24.36 5.24 -9.92
N PRO A 315 24.20 4.07 -9.29
CA PRO A 315 24.15 3.96 -7.83
C PRO A 315 25.49 4.31 -7.17
N LYS A 316 25.48 4.57 -5.86
CA LYS A 316 26.69 4.75 -5.05
C LYS A 316 27.66 3.57 -5.19
N ARG A 317 28.92 3.84 -5.57
CA ARG A 317 29.99 2.84 -5.76
C ARG A 317 30.19 1.87 -4.60
N GLU A 318 29.98 2.34 -3.37
CA GLU A 318 30.12 1.53 -2.14
C GLU A 318 29.03 0.47 -2.01
N LYS A 319 27.81 0.73 -2.52
CA LYS A 319 26.69 -0.21 -2.51
C LYS A 319 26.70 -1.16 -3.72
N THR A 320 27.50 -0.83 -4.75
CA THR A 320 27.61 -1.59 -5.99
C THR A 320 28.59 -2.76 -5.85
N ASN A 321 28.06 -3.98 -5.91
CA ASN A 321 28.85 -5.22 -5.89
C ASN A 321 29.35 -5.65 -7.29
N GLY A 322 28.79 -5.11 -8.38
CA GLY A 322 29.11 -5.47 -9.76
C GLY A 322 30.16 -4.57 -10.42
N GLU A 323 31.14 -5.16 -11.12
CA GLU A 323 32.15 -4.40 -11.88
C GLU A 323 31.53 -3.67 -13.09
N VAL A 324 30.56 -4.30 -13.76
CA VAL A 324 29.87 -3.73 -14.93
C VAL A 324 29.18 -2.41 -14.58
N GLU A 325 28.44 -2.37 -13.46
CA GLU A 325 27.76 -1.15 -13.00
C GLU A 325 28.75 -0.01 -12.76
N ARG A 326 29.90 -0.28 -12.12
CA ARG A 326 30.95 0.73 -11.89
C ARG A 326 31.53 1.28 -13.19
N ARG A 327 31.66 0.44 -14.22
CA ARG A 327 32.14 0.87 -15.54
C ARG A 327 31.10 1.72 -16.26
N VAL A 328 29.82 1.35 -16.21
CA VAL A 328 28.72 2.16 -16.77
C VAL A 328 28.66 3.54 -16.09
N VAL A 329 28.77 3.61 -14.76
CA VAL A 329 28.86 4.89 -14.03
C VAL A 329 30.04 5.71 -14.58
N SER A 330 31.22 5.10 -14.68
CA SER A 330 32.43 5.79 -15.16
C SER A 330 32.29 6.27 -16.62
N GLN A 331 31.62 5.50 -17.46
CA GLN A 331 31.32 5.85 -18.85
C GLN A 331 30.35 7.03 -18.95
N LEU A 332 29.28 7.04 -18.13
CA LEU A 332 28.35 8.18 -18.06
C LEU A 332 29.07 9.45 -17.59
N LEU A 333 29.92 9.36 -16.55
CA LEU A 333 30.75 10.50 -16.11
C LEU A 333 31.62 11.04 -17.25
N THR A 334 32.25 10.15 -18.00
CA THR A 334 33.11 10.52 -19.15
C THR A 334 32.31 11.20 -20.26
N LEU A 335 31.09 10.74 -20.55
CA LEU A 335 30.23 11.33 -21.57
C LEU A 335 29.73 12.72 -21.16
N MET A 336 29.33 12.91 -19.90
CA MET A 336 28.94 14.22 -19.36
C MET A 336 30.08 15.25 -19.42
N ASP A 337 31.30 14.83 -19.04
CA ASP A 337 32.49 15.68 -19.11
C ASP A 337 32.87 15.98 -20.58
N GLY A 338 32.65 15.01 -21.47
CA GLY A 338 32.96 15.06 -22.90
C GLY A 338 32.01 15.91 -23.75
N LEU A 339 30.88 16.38 -23.21
CA LEU A 339 29.97 17.28 -23.93
C LEU A 339 30.70 18.56 -24.35
N LYS A 340 30.78 18.82 -25.65
CA LYS A 340 31.42 20.03 -26.18
C LYS A 340 30.52 21.23 -25.92
N ALA A 341 31.08 22.38 -25.57
CA ALA A 341 30.29 23.61 -25.38
C ALA A 341 29.63 24.14 -26.67
N ARG A 342 29.87 23.52 -27.83
CA ARG A 342 29.30 23.89 -29.13
C ARG A 342 28.09 23.05 -29.52
N SER A 343 27.90 21.87 -28.93
CA SER A 343 26.69 21.08 -29.17
C SER A 343 25.62 21.58 -28.19
N ASN A 344 24.49 22.05 -28.72
CA ASN A 344 23.38 22.57 -27.92
C ASN A 344 22.58 21.39 -27.36
N VAL A 345 23.24 20.58 -26.53
CA VAL A 345 22.71 19.35 -25.93
C VAL A 345 22.62 19.55 -24.42
N VAL A 346 21.44 19.34 -23.87
CA VAL A 346 21.18 19.39 -22.42
C VAL A 346 20.84 17.99 -21.94
N VAL A 347 21.43 17.56 -20.83
CA VAL A 347 21.11 16.26 -20.21
C VAL A 347 20.21 16.49 -19.01
N MET A 348 19.01 15.92 -19.04
CA MET A 348 18.08 15.89 -17.93
C MET A 348 18.07 14.49 -17.33
N ALA A 349 18.00 14.36 -16.02
CA ALA A 349 17.88 13.06 -15.35
C ALA A 349 16.82 13.10 -14.26
N ALA A 350 16.12 11.99 -14.04
CA ALA A 350 15.14 11.85 -12.97
C ALA A 350 15.54 10.74 -11.99
N THR A 351 15.38 10.99 -10.70
CA THR A 351 15.51 9.97 -9.65
C THR A 351 14.48 10.15 -8.55
N ASN A 352 14.11 9.06 -7.88
CA ASN A 352 13.24 9.14 -6.70
C ASN A 352 14.04 9.44 -5.42
N ARG A 353 15.34 9.14 -5.41
CA ARG A 353 16.20 9.23 -4.21
C ARG A 353 17.52 9.93 -4.57
N PRO A 354 17.68 11.24 -4.34
CA PRO A 354 18.93 11.94 -4.67
C PRO A 354 20.14 11.45 -3.85
N ASN A 355 19.91 10.67 -2.80
CA ASN A 355 20.94 10.07 -1.95
C ASN A 355 21.42 8.69 -2.44
N SER A 356 20.74 8.05 -3.41
CA SER A 356 21.15 6.75 -3.95
C SER A 356 22.18 6.88 -5.08
N ILE A 357 22.23 8.02 -5.77
CA ILE A 357 23.12 8.28 -6.90
C ILE A 357 24.58 8.52 -6.46
N ASP A 358 25.52 8.25 -7.39
CA ASP A 358 26.94 8.56 -7.19
C ASP A 358 27.16 10.08 -6.98
N PRO A 359 27.76 10.52 -5.85
CA PRO A 359 28.01 11.93 -5.57
C PRO A 359 28.88 12.65 -6.63
N ALA A 360 29.65 11.91 -7.43
CA ALA A 360 30.43 12.47 -8.52
C ALA A 360 29.57 13.02 -9.65
N LEU A 361 28.33 12.52 -9.82
CA LEU A 361 27.39 13.03 -10.82
C LEU A 361 26.85 14.42 -10.48
N ARG A 362 26.75 14.74 -9.18
CA ARG A 362 26.23 16.02 -8.65
C ARG A 362 27.27 17.15 -8.64
N ARG A 363 28.44 16.93 -9.22
CA ARG A 363 29.53 17.93 -9.26
C ARG A 363 29.33 18.92 -10.40
N PHE A 364 29.82 20.13 -10.19
CA PHE A 364 29.79 21.20 -11.19
C PHE A 364 30.35 20.73 -12.54
N GLY A 365 29.63 21.00 -13.63
CA GLY A 365 29.94 20.55 -14.99
C GLY A 365 29.24 19.27 -15.45
N ARG A 366 28.56 18.56 -14.53
CA ARG A 366 27.71 17.39 -14.79
C ARG A 366 26.26 17.74 -14.48
N PHE A 367 25.64 17.14 -13.45
CA PHE A 367 24.38 17.62 -12.89
C PHE A 367 24.65 18.74 -11.89
N ASP A 368 24.85 19.94 -12.44
CA ASP A 368 25.16 21.15 -11.68
C ASP A 368 23.89 21.86 -11.16
N ARG A 369 22.72 21.50 -11.69
CA ARG A 369 21.42 21.98 -11.22
C ARG A 369 20.56 20.83 -10.74
N GLU A 370 19.96 21.02 -9.57
CA GLU A 370 19.01 20.07 -8.99
C GLU A 370 17.67 20.76 -8.80
N VAL A 371 16.60 20.11 -9.24
CA VAL A 371 15.23 20.62 -9.15
C VAL A 371 14.39 19.60 -8.38
N ASP A 372 13.78 20.06 -7.28
CA ASP A 372 12.90 19.25 -6.45
C ASP A 372 11.46 19.31 -6.97
N ILE A 373 11.02 18.21 -7.56
CA ILE A 373 9.64 17.97 -8.03
C ILE A 373 8.90 17.23 -6.91
N GLY A 374 8.56 18.00 -5.88
CA GLY A 374 7.85 17.53 -4.70
C GLY A 374 6.37 17.24 -4.94
N ILE A 375 5.67 16.97 -3.84
CA ILE A 375 4.22 16.73 -3.84
C ILE A 375 3.50 18.07 -4.10
N PRO A 376 2.46 18.09 -4.97
CA PRO A 376 1.71 19.32 -5.24
C PRO A 376 0.93 19.82 -4.01
N ASP A 377 0.82 21.14 -3.90
CA ASP A 377 -0.04 21.82 -2.92
C ASP A 377 -1.53 21.75 -3.33
N PRO A 378 -2.50 22.16 -2.49
CA PRO A 378 -3.91 22.09 -2.84
C PRO A 378 -4.24 22.79 -4.17
N THR A 379 -3.68 23.97 -4.41
CA THR A 379 -3.83 24.70 -5.68
C THR A 379 -3.27 23.89 -6.85
N GLY A 380 -2.10 23.27 -6.68
CA GLY A 380 -1.50 22.42 -7.69
C GLY A 380 -2.26 21.13 -7.95
N ARG A 381 -2.87 20.53 -6.91
CA ARG A 381 -3.76 19.38 -7.07
C ARG A 381 -5.04 19.76 -7.80
N LEU A 382 -5.58 20.95 -7.57
CA LEU A 382 -6.70 21.49 -8.34
C LEU A 382 -6.34 21.63 -9.83
N GLU A 383 -5.14 22.15 -10.14
CA GLU A 383 -4.65 22.21 -11.53
C GLU A 383 -4.57 20.81 -12.15
N ILE A 384 -4.01 19.83 -11.43
CA ILE A 384 -3.90 18.44 -11.90
C ILE A 384 -5.29 17.79 -12.08
N LEU A 385 -6.21 18.02 -11.15
CA LEU A 385 -7.60 17.56 -11.25
C LEU A 385 -8.24 18.12 -12.52
N ARG A 386 -8.12 19.44 -12.75
CA ARG A 386 -8.65 20.10 -13.95
C ARG A 386 -8.09 19.51 -15.24
N ILE A 387 -6.82 19.12 -15.27
CA ILE A 387 -6.20 18.47 -16.43
C ILE A 387 -6.81 17.07 -16.65
N HIS A 388 -6.92 16.25 -15.61
CA HIS A 388 -7.44 14.89 -15.75
C HIS A 388 -8.96 14.81 -15.93
N THR A 389 -9.71 15.78 -15.41
CA THR A 389 -11.16 15.88 -15.64
C THR A 389 -11.51 16.68 -16.90
N LYS A 390 -10.51 17.23 -17.61
CA LYS A 390 -10.70 18.05 -18.82
C LYS A 390 -11.51 17.34 -19.91
N ASN A 391 -11.37 16.02 -19.99
CA ASN A 391 -12.04 15.16 -20.95
C ASN A 391 -13.25 14.41 -20.34
N MET A 392 -13.54 14.61 -19.06
CA MET A 392 -14.65 13.96 -18.36
C MET A 392 -15.86 14.90 -18.33
N LYS A 393 -17.06 14.36 -18.53
CA LYS A 393 -18.30 15.12 -18.29
C LYS A 393 -18.58 15.10 -16.79
N LEU A 394 -18.36 16.23 -16.13
CA LEU A 394 -18.68 16.41 -14.71
C LEU A 394 -20.11 16.95 -14.57
N THR A 395 -20.81 16.53 -13.53
CA THR A 395 -22.09 17.12 -13.13
C THR A 395 -21.86 18.37 -12.26
N ASP A 396 -22.86 19.25 -12.16
CA ASP A 396 -22.74 20.56 -11.50
C ASP A 396 -22.47 20.48 -9.98
N ASP A 397 -22.71 19.31 -9.36
CA ASP A 397 -22.43 19.04 -7.94
C ASP A 397 -20.96 18.77 -7.65
N VAL A 398 -20.11 18.58 -8.66
CA VAL A 398 -18.70 18.25 -8.47
C VAL A 398 -17.88 19.48 -8.12
N ASP A 399 -17.41 19.53 -6.87
CA ASP A 399 -16.46 20.54 -6.39
C ASP A 399 -15.02 20.01 -6.41
N LEU A 400 -14.27 20.37 -7.45
CA LEU A 400 -12.86 20.00 -7.58
C LEU A 400 -11.95 20.67 -6.53
N GLU A 401 -12.34 21.83 -6.00
CA GLU A 401 -11.56 22.54 -4.99
C GLU A 401 -11.64 21.80 -3.64
N GLN A 402 -12.83 21.31 -3.29
CA GLN A 402 -13.02 20.43 -2.15
C GLN A 402 -12.19 19.13 -2.29
N ILE A 403 -12.25 18.47 -3.45
CA ILE A 403 -11.46 17.26 -3.71
C ILE A 403 -9.95 17.55 -3.59
N ALA A 404 -9.49 18.70 -4.08
CA ALA A 404 -8.08 19.10 -3.97
C ALA A 404 -7.64 19.30 -2.51
N ALA A 405 -8.52 19.84 -1.65
CA ALA A 405 -8.28 19.97 -0.22
C ALA A 405 -8.20 18.61 0.47
N ASP A 406 -9.11 17.70 0.16
CA ASP A 406 -9.22 16.37 0.78
C ASP A 406 -8.10 15.39 0.32
N THR A 407 -7.52 15.61 -0.86
CA THR A 407 -6.47 14.76 -1.46
C THR A 407 -5.05 15.07 -0.96
N HIS A 408 -4.87 15.29 0.34
CA HIS A 408 -3.56 15.63 0.88
C HIS A 408 -2.53 14.51 0.68
N GLY A 409 -1.32 14.90 0.26
CA GLY A 409 -0.24 13.94 -0.02
C GLY A 409 -0.37 13.17 -1.34
N TYR A 410 -1.44 13.39 -2.12
CA TYR A 410 -1.60 12.79 -3.44
C TYR A 410 -0.60 13.40 -4.41
N VAL A 411 0.08 12.56 -5.18
CA VAL A 411 0.90 13.00 -6.31
C VAL A 411 0.08 13.02 -7.60
N GLY A 412 0.64 13.58 -8.68
CA GLY A 412 -0.07 13.67 -9.97
C GLY A 412 -0.63 12.33 -10.47
N SER A 413 0.12 11.24 -10.31
CA SER A 413 -0.38 9.90 -10.66
C SER A 413 -1.51 9.40 -9.76
N ASP A 414 -1.54 9.80 -8.49
CA ASP A 414 -2.62 9.40 -7.56
C ASP A 414 -3.90 10.14 -7.91
N VAL A 415 -3.80 11.43 -8.25
CA VAL A 415 -4.94 12.23 -8.72
C VAL A 415 -5.46 11.69 -10.05
N ALA A 416 -4.57 11.33 -10.99
CA ALA A 416 -4.96 10.68 -12.23
C ALA A 416 -5.72 9.36 -11.97
N ALA A 417 -5.22 8.53 -11.05
CA ALA A 417 -5.87 7.30 -10.64
C ALA A 417 -7.21 7.55 -9.95
N LEU A 418 -7.33 8.58 -9.11
CA LEU A 418 -8.57 9.00 -8.46
C LEU A 418 -9.63 9.36 -9.50
N CYS A 419 -9.30 10.20 -10.49
CA CYS A 419 -10.23 10.56 -11.56
C CYS A 419 -10.63 9.33 -12.39
N SER A 420 -9.68 8.41 -12.62
CA SER A 420 -9.93 7.18 -13.38
C SER A 420 -10.87 6.23 -12.62
N GLU A 421 -10.71 6.08 -11.31
CA GLU A 421 -11.61 5.28 -10.46
C GLU A 421 -13.00 5.92 -10.34
N ALA A 422 -13.09 7.25 -10.25
CA ALA A 422 -14.38 7.95 -10.27
C ALA A 422 -15.13 7.72 -11.59
N ALA A 423 -14.43 7.82 -12.74
CA ALA A 423 -15.00 7.51 -14.05
C ALA A 423 -15.41 6.04 -14.18
N MET A 424 -14.56 5.11 -13.74
CA MET A 424 -14.86 3.67 -13.73
C MET A 424 -16.06 3.34 -12.83
N GLN A 425 -16.22 4.05 -11.70
CA GLN A 425 -17.39 3.90 -10.84
C GLN A 425 -18.67 4.30 -11.57
N GLN A 426 -18.66 5.43 -12.28
CA GLN A 426 -19.80 5.85 -13.09
C GLN A 426 -20.14 4.83 -14.21
N ILE A 427 -19.11 4.27 -14.85
CA ILE A 427 -19.30 3.20 -15.85
C ILE A 427 -19.91 1.96 -15.21
N ARG A 428 -19.45 1.56 -14.02
CA ARG A 428 -19.99 0.40 -13.28
C ARG A 428 -21.48 0.59 -12.94
N GLU A 429 -21.89 1.78 -12.54
CA GLU A 429 -23.28 2.10 -12.20
C GLU A 429 -24.21 2.11 -13.43
N LYS A 430 -23.66 2.33 -14.62
CA LYS A 430 -24.40 2.40 -15.89
C LYS A 430 -24.15 1.18 -16.79
N MET A 431 -23.45 0.16 -16.31
CA MET A 431 -23.07 -1.02 -17.08
C MET A 431 -24.28 -1.78 -17.63
N ASP A 432 -25.41 -1.77 -16.92
CA ASP A 432 -26.65 -2.43 -17.36
C ASP A 432 -27.29 -1.78 -18.61
N LEU A 433 -26.86 -0.56 -18.98
CA LEU A 433 -27.33 0.16 -20.16
C LEU A 433 -26.40 -0.01 -21.37
N ILE A 434 -25.22 -0.59 -21.19
CA ILE A 434 -24.20 -0.74 -22.23
C ILE A 434 -24.25 -2.18 -22.73
N ASP A 435 -24.53 -2.37 -24.02
CA ASP A 435 -24.42 -3.69 -24.63
C ASP A 435 -22.94 -4.05 -24.84
N LEU A 436 -22.47 -5.08 -24.13
CA LEU A 436 -21.09 -5.55 -24.20
C LEU A 436 -20.81 -6.40 -25.45
N GLU A 437 -21.84 -6.77 -26.23
CA GLU A 437 -21.69 -7.56 -27.45
C GLU A 437 -21.37 -6.71 -28.70
N GLU A 438 -21.55 -5.38 -28.64
CA GLU A 438 -21.21 -4.48 -29.74
C GLU A 438 -19.77 -3.95 -29.63
N ASP A 439 -19.03 -3.96 -30.76
CA ASP A 439 -17.65 -3.47 -30.84
C ASP A 439 -17.54 -1.92 -30.81
N THR A 440 -18.67 -1.21 -30.89
CA THR A 440 -18.74 0.26 -30.92
C THR A 440 -19.84 0.76 -30.01
N ILE A 441 -19.57 1.83 -29.25
CA ILE A 441 -20.55 2.44 -28.35
C ILE A 441 -21.14 3.69 -29.01
N ASP A 442 -22.47 3.80 -29.00
CA ASP A 442 -23.18 4.97 -29.49
C ASP A 442 -22.80 6.24 -28.73
N ALA A 443 -22.52 7.30 -29.47
CA ALA A 443 -22.12 8.60 -28.91
C ALA A 443 -23.19 9.23 -27.99
N GLU A 444 -24.49 8.92 -28.18
CA GLU A 444 -25.58 9.37 -27.32
C GLU A 444 -25.54 8.72 -25.93
N VAL A 445 -25.22 7.41 -25.87
CA VAL A 445 -25.06 6.69 -24.60
C VAL A 445 -23.89 7.27 -23.82
N LEU A 446 -22.77 7.54 -24.52
CA LEU A 446 -21.59 8.19 -23.94
C LEU A 446 -21.90 9.59 -23.40
N ASP A 447 -22.76 10.37 -24.06
CA ASP A 447 -23.14 11.70 -23.56
C ASP A 447 -23.97 11.64 -22.26
N SER A 448 -24.67 10.52 -22.00
CA SER A 448 -25.40 10.34 -20.73
C SER A 448 -24.52 10.01 -19.52
N LEU A 449 -23.23 9.69 -19.73
CA LEU A 449 -22.28 9.31 -18.68
C LEU A 449 -21.65 10.55 -18.00
N GLY A 450 -22.38 11.19 -17.08
CA GLY A 450 -21.87 12.27 -16.23
C GLY A 450 -21.29 11.76 -14.90
N VAL A 451 -20.05 12.09 -14.57
CA VAL A 451 -19.39 11.70 -13.31
C VAL A 451 -19.83 12.63 -12.18
N THR A 452 -20.30 12.05 -11.07
CA THR A 452 -20.87 12.75 -9.91
C THR A 452 -19.90 12.88 -8.74
N MET A 453 -20.24 13.74 -7.77
CA MET A 453 -19.44 13.90 -6.55
C MET A 453 -19.42 12.62 -5.69
N GLU A 454 -20.47 11.80 -5.74
CA GLU A 454 -20.50 10.51 -5.05
C GLU A 454 -19.48 9.53 -5.63
N ASN A 455 -19.28 9.52 -6.95
CA ASN A 455 -18.25 8.69 -7.57
C ASN A 455 -16.84 9.11 -7.10
N PHE A 456 -16.58 10.42 -6.93
CA PHE A 456 -15.32 10.91 -6.37
C PHE A 456 -15.15 10.54 -4.89
N ARG A 457 -16.21 10.62 -4.07
CA ARG A 457 -16.16 10.18 -2.66
C ARG A 457 -15.89 8.69 -2.54
N PHE A 458 -16.49 7.86 -3.40
CA PHE A 458 -16.18 6.44 -3.48
C PHE A 458 -14.73 6.19 -3.86
N ALA A 459 -14.22 6.92 -4.86
CA ALA A 459 -12.84 6.82 -5.31
C ALA A 459 -11.87 7.18 -4.18
N LEU A 460 -12.13 8.26 -3.43
CA LEU A 460 -11.33 8.68 -2.26
C LEU A 460 -11.27 7.61 -1.17
N GLY A 461 -12.36 6.88 -0.94
CA GLY A 461 -12.40 5.77 0.02
C GLY A 461 -11.56 4.55 -0.39
N THR A 462 -11.23 4.44 -1.69
CA THR A 462 -10.50 3.30 -2.26
C THR A 462 -9.04 3.65 -2.56
N SER A 463 -8.75 4.90 -2.94
CA SER A 463 -7.42 5.36 -3.31
C SER A 463 -6.52 5.60 -2.10
N ASN A 464 -5.29 5.09 -2.16
CA ASN A 464 -4.25 5.35 -1.16
C ASN A 464 -3.08 6.10 -1.80
N PRO A 465 -2.64 7.24 -1.23
CA PRO A 465 -1.59 8.07 -1.80
C PRO A 465 -0.27 7.31 -1.88
N SER A 466 0.35 7.29 -3.07
CA SER A 466 1.57 6.53 -3.36
C SER A 466 2.79 7.07 -2.61
N ALA A 467 2.83 8.38 -2.36
CA ALA A 467 3.92 9.02 -1.60
C ALA A 467 3.95 8.58 -0.12
N LEU A 468 2.85 8.08 0.44
CA LEU A 468 2.71 7.77 1.87
C LEU A 468 2.72 6.26 2.17
N ARG A 469 2.93 5.39 1.17
CA ARG A 469 2.81 3.91 1.32
C ARG A 469 3.89 3.23 2.15
N GLU A 470 5.09 3.81 2.28
CA GLU A 470 6.22 3.15 2.96
C GLU A 470 6.32 3.42 4.47
N THR A 471 5.76 4.53 4.97
CA THR A 471 5.62 4.87 6.40
C THR A 471 4.30 5.63 6.51
N VAL A 472 3.35 5.13 7.30
CA VAL A 472 1.98 5.66 7.33
C VAL A 472 1.98 7.13 7.77
N VAL A 473 1.94 8.03 6.81
CA VAL A 473 1.64 9.45 7.05
C VAL A 473 0.12 9.54 7.04
N GLU A 474 -0.45 9.80 8.21
CA GLU A 474 -1.89 9.92 8.42
C GLU A 474 -2.27 11.40 8.35
N VAL A 475 -3.42 11.72 7.76
CA VAL A 475 -4.09 13.00 8.03
C VAL A 475 -4.98 12.75 9.25
N PRO A 476 -4.66 13.32 10.42
CA PRO A 476 -5.42 13.05 11.61
C PRO A 476 -6.80 13.70 11.50
N THR A 477 -7.86 12.93 11.76
CA THR A 477 -9.24 13.43 11.76
C THR A 477 -9.70 13.95 13.11
N VAL A 478 -8.85 13.87 14.12
CA VAL A 478 -9.15 14.26 15.51
C VAL A 478 -9.14 15.77 15.62
N THR A 479 -10.18 16.37 16.16
CA THR A 479 -10.29 17.82 16.41
C THR A 479 -10.14 18.14 17.89
N TRP A 480 -10.03 19.44 18.24
CA TRP A 480 -10.01 19.86 19.65
C TRP A 480 -11.28 19.49 20.42
N ASP A 481 -12.42 19.36 19.74
CA ASP A 481 -13.71 18.97 20.32
C ASP A 481 -13.76 17.49 20.71
N ASP A 482 -12.94 16.66 20.08
CA ASP A 482 -12.84 15.22 20.39
C ASP A 482 -12.01 14.96 21.67
N ILE A 483 -11.37 16.00 22.22
CA ILE A 483 -10.54 15.93 23.43
C ILE A 483 -11.20 16.71 24.56
N GLY A 484 -11.71 16.01 25.57
CA GLY A 484 -12.30 16.65 26.75
C GLY A 484 -11.25 17.19 27.74
N GLY A 485 -11.36 18.46 28.12
CA GLY A 485 -10.50 19.12 29.11
C GLY A 485 -9.10 19.49 28.57
N LEU A 486 -8.13 19.61 29.50
CA LEU A 486 -6.73 19.98 29.20
C LEU A 486 -6.55 21.34 28.52
N ASP A 487 -7.45 22.31 28.76
CA ASP A 487 -7.49 23.59 28.02
C ASP A 487 -6.17 24.37 28.08
N LYS A 488 -5.49 24.34 29.23
CA LYS A 488 -4.16 24.96 29.37
C LYS A 488 -3.12 24.34 28.44
N VAL A 489 -3.13 23.01 28.30
CA VAL A 489 -2.20 22.27 27.44
C VAL A 489 -2.53 22.52 25.96
N LYS A 490 -3.83 22.60 25.61
CA LYS A 490 -4.26 22.95 24.25
C LYS A 490 -3.74 24.33 23.85
N GLN A 491 -3.90 25.32 24.73
CA GLN A 491 -3.40 26.68 24.50
C GLN A 491 -1.87 26.69 24.35
N GLU A 492 -1.14 26.02 25.24
CA GLU A 492 0.33 25.93 25.17
C GLU A 492 0.81 25.28 23.84
N LEU A 493 0.08 24.28 23.32
CA LEU A 493 0.38 23.66 22.04
C LEU A 493 0.09 24.57 20.83
N GLN A 494 -1.01 25.33 20.87
CA GLN A 494 -1.30 26.33 19.84
C GLN A 494 -0.19 27.39 19.80
N GLU A 495 0.26 27.87 20.96
CA GLU A 495 1.35 28.85 21.06
C GLU A 495 2.68 28.28 20.54
N THR A 496 2.93 26.99 20.79
CA THR A 496 4.21 26.34 20.47
C THR A 496 4.30 25.87 19.02
N VAL A 497 3.20 25.38 18.43
CA VAL A 497 3.19 24.72 17.10
C VAL A 497 2.47 25.56 16.06
N GLN A 498 1.30 26.11 16.38
CA GLN A 498 0.47 26.83 15.40
C GLN A 498 1.01 28.25 15.13
N TYR A 499 1.34 29.02 16.18
CA TYR A 499 1.81 30.40 15.99
C TYR A 499 3.07 30.54 15.14
N PRO A 500 4.10 29.66 15.24
CA PRO A 500 5.24 29.70 14.33
C PRO A 500 4.90 29.47 12.86
N VAL A 501 3.82 28.72 12.58
CA VAL A 501 3.38 28.40 11.22
C VAL A 501 2.53 29.53 10.65
N ASP A 502 1.56 30.03 11.42
CA ASP A 502 0.61 31.05 10.98
C ASP A 502 1.20 32.47 11.03
N HIS A 503 2.18 32.71 11.90
CA HIS A 503 2.77 34.04 12.14
C HIS A 503 4.31 34.08 12.18
N PRO A 504 5.03 33.56 11.15
CA PRO A 504 6.49 33.53 11.13
C PRO A 504 7.12 34.94 11.19
N GLU A 505 6.42 35.97 10.71
CA GLU A 505 6.87 37.37 10.74
C GLU A 505 7.04 37.90 12.16
N LYS A 506 6.20 37.45 13.11
CA LYS A 506 6.30 37.86 14.52
C LYS A 506 7.56 37.28 15.17
N PHE A 507 7.88 36.01 14.89
CA PHE A 507 9.10 35.37 15.39
C PHE A 507 10.36 36.02 14.82
N LEU A 508 10.36 36.37 13.52
CA LEU A 508 11.44 37.10 12.89
C LEU A 508 11.63 38.50 13.50
N LYS A 509 10.53 39.23 13.74
CA LYS A 509 10.54 40.57 14.35
C LYS A 509 11.18 40.56 15.74
N TYR A 510 10.89 39.55 16.56
CA TYR A 510 11.46 39.41 17.90
C TYR A 510 12.78 38.64 17.93
N GLY A 511 13.33 38.23 16.77
CA GLY A 511 14.57 37.47 16.67
C GLY A 511 14.54 36.12 17.39
N MET A 512 13.35 35.57 17.63
CA MET A 512 13.17 34.30 18.32
C MET A 512 13.06 33.17 17.32
N SER A 513 13.81 32.09 17.58
CA SER A 513 13.58 30.83 16.86
C SER A 513 12.47 30.05 17.55
N PRO A 514 11.50 29.47 16.82
CA PRO A 514 10.50 28.61 17.42
C PRO A 514 11.16 27.35 18.00
N SER A 515 10.57 26.81 19.06
CA SER A 515 10.99 25.53 19.63
C SER A 515 10.80 24.40 18.62
N LYS A 516 11.80 23.53 18.50
CA LYS A 516 11.80 22.45 17.48
C LYS A 516 10.99 21.23 17.92
N GLY A 517 10.76 21.05 19.22
CA GLY A 517 10.00 19.92 19.67
C GLY A 517 9.50 19.97 21.11
N VAL A 518 8.49 19.14 21.34
CA VAL A 518 7.73 19.05 22.59
C VAL A 518 7.82 17.62 23.12
N LEU A 519 7.99 17.45 24.43
CA LEU A 519 7.89 16.17 25.11
C LEU A 519 6.66 16.14 26.01
N PHE A 520 5.70 15.30 25.65
CA PHE A 520 4.58 14.90 26.48
C PHE A 520 4.98 13.85 27.50
N TYR A 521 4.71 14.14 28.78
CA TYR A 521 4.88 13.16 29.85
C TYR A 521 3.68 13.14 30.78
N GLY A 522 3.34 11.97 31.29
CA GLY A 522 2.22 11.78 32.22
C GLY A 522 1.75 10.33 32.27
N PRO A 523 0.76 10.02 33.11
CA PRO A 523 0.23 8.67 33.22
C PRO A 523 -0.33 8.12 31.90
N PRO A 524 -0.38 6.80 31.72
CA PRO A 524 -0.96 6.19 30.53
C PRO A 524 -2.46 6.49 30.44
N GLY A 525 -2.99 6.57 29.21
CA GLY A 525 -4.42 6.75 28.98
C GLY A 525 -4.97 8.17 29.17
N THR A 526 -4.12 9.20 29.25
CA THR A 526 -4.53 10.61 29.39
C THR A 526 -4.69 11.38 28.07
N GLY A 527 -4.57 10.72 26.92
CA GLY A 527 -4.82 11.34 25.61
C GLY A 527 -3.60 12.00 24.94
N LYS A 528 -2.36 11.66 25.33
CA LYS A 528 -1.13 12.20 24.71
C LYS A 528 -1.10 12.03 23.18
N THR A 529 -1.45 10.84 22.69
CA THR A 529 -1.52 10.54 21.26
C THR A 529 -2.67 11.29 20.58
N LEU A 530 -3.81 11.47 21.25
CA LEU A 530 -4.94 12.24 20.71
C LEU A 530 -4.60 13.73 20.58
N LEU A 531 -3.93 14.30 21.59
CA LEU A 531 -3.46 15.69 21.56
C LEU A 531 -2.51 15.95 20.38
N ALA A 532 -1.57 15.02 20.13
CA ALA A 532 -0.65 15.13 19.01
C ALA A 532 -1.38 15.08 17.65
N LYS A 533 -2.44 14.27 17.55
CA LYS A 533 -3.30 14.20 16.35
C LYS A 533 -4.13 15.48 16.18
N ALA A 534 -4.69 16.02 17.26
CA ALA A 534 -5.51 17.23 17.20
C ALA A 534 -4.71 18.48 16.79
N ILE A 535 -3.50 18.68 17.33
CA ILE A 535 -2.67 19.82 16.91
C ILE A 535 -2.22 19.69 15.45
N ALA A 536 -1.96 18.46 14.98
CA ALA A 536 -1.61 18.23 13.58
C ALA A 536 -2.79 18.52 12.64
N ASN A 537 -4.01 18.16 13.03
CA ASN A 537 -5.23 18.47 12.28
C ASN A 537 -5.49 19.99 12.24
N GLU A 538 -5.37 20.67 13.38
CA GLU A 538 -5.57 22.13 13.47
C GLU A 538 -4.60 22.91 12.57
N CYS A 539 -3.35 22.44 12.50
CA CYS A 539 -2.33 23.04 11.63
C CYS A 539 -2.44 22.59 10.16
N ASN A 540 -3.45 21.78 9.78
CA ASN A 540 -3.55 21.10 8.49
C ASN A 540 -2.24 20.44 8.06
N ALA A 541 -1.55 19.82 9.01
CA ALA A 541 -0.22 19.25 8.85
C ALA A 541 -0.27 17.73 8.73
N ASN A 542 0.65 17.16 7.97
CA ASN A 542 0.86 15.72 7.90
C ASN A 542 1.22 15.15 9.29
N PHE A 543 0.71 13.98 9.65
CA PHE A 543 1.04 13.34 10.92
C PHE A 543 1.81 12.03 10.69
N ILE A 544 3.03 11.96 11.22
CA ILE A 544 3.88 10.76 11.17
C ILE A 544 3.99 10.20 12.57
N SER A 545 3.28 9.10 12.84
CA SER A 545 3.39 8.38 14.11
C SER A 545 4.47 7.31 14.02
N ILE A 546 5.42 7.35 14.93
CA ILE A 546 6.50 6.36 15.06
C ILE A 546 6.39 5.76 16.44
N LYS A 547 6.12 4.46 16.52
CA LYS A 547 6.10 3.76 17.81
C LYS A 547 7.49 3.25 18.13
N GLY A 548 7.90 3.34 19.39
CA GLY A 548 9.25 2.95 19.78
C GLY A 548 9.70 1.52 19.34
N PRO A 549 8.85 0.48 19.42
CA PRO A 549 9.18 -0.85 18.88
C PRO A 549 9.38 -0.92 17.37
N GLU A 550 8.79 -0.01 16.58
CA GLU A 550 8.94 0.01 15.11
C GLU A 550 10.38 0.35 14.70
N LEU A 551 11.07 1.19 15.47
CA LEU A 551 12.48 1.51 15.21
C LEU A 551 13.44 0.38 15.62
N LEU A 552 13.00 -0.55 16.48
CA LEU A 552 13.80 -1.68 16.97
C LEU A 552 13.62 -2.97 16.16
N THR A 553 12.46 -3.15 15.51
CA THR A 553 12.08 -4.42 14.85
C THR A 553 12.53 -4.53 13.40
N MET A 554 13.00 -3.45 12.78
CA MET A 554 13.36 -3.40 11.35
C MET A 554 14.80 -3.87 11.06
N TRP A 555 15.22 -5.01 11.63
CA TRP A 555 16.52 -5.70 11.44
C TRP A 555 17.76 -5.12 12.13
N PHE A 556 18.65 -6.03 12.57
CA PHE A 556 19.97 -5.74 13.12
C PHE A 556 20.89 -5.15 12.02
N GLY A 557 21.17 -3.85 12.11
CA GLY A 557 22.20 -3.16 11.29
C GLY A 557 21.70 -2.05 10.36
N GLU A 558 20.40 -2.00 10.03
CA GLU A 558 19.82 -0.98 9.13
C GLU A 558 19.05 0.13 9.87
N SER A 559 18.91 0.05 11.19
CA SER A 559 18.05 0.93 11.99
C SER A 559 18.44 2.41 11.90
N GLU A 560 19.72 2.76 11.68
CA GLU A 560 20.16 4.16 11.51
C GLU A 560 19.73 4.75 10.17
N ALA A 561 19.88 3.99 9.07
CA ALA A 561 19.48 4.45 7.74
C ALA A 561 17.97 4.69 7.69
N ASN A 562 17.20 3.82 8.34
CA ASN A 562 15.75 3.96 8.44
C ASN A 562 15.36 5.24 9.19
N VAL A 563 16.02 5.58 10.31
CA VAL A 563 15.77 6.86 11.00
C VAL A 563 15.98 8.03 10.04
N ARG A 564 17.07 8.05 9.25
CA ARG A 564 17.28 9.10 8.24
C ARG A 564 16.13 9.14 7.24
N ASP A 565 15.73 7.98 6.71
CA ASP A 565 14.65 7.90 5.74
C ASP A 565 13.32 8.41 6.32
N VAL A 566 13.01 8.17 7.60
CA VAL A 566 11.79 8.73 8.21
C VAL A 566 11.87 10.25 8.37
N PHE A 567 13.03 10.80 8.76
CA PHE A 567 13.23 12.24 8.79
C PHE A 567 13.24 12.89 7.40
N ASP A 568 13.81 12.23 6.39
CA ASP A 568 13.75 12.64 4.98
C ASP A 568 12.29 12.71 4.49
N LYS A 569 11.48 11.72 4.85
CA LYS A 569 10.04 11.68 4.56
C LYS A 569 9.28 12.79 5.28
N ALA A 570 9.54 13.01 6.57
CA ALA A 570 8.94 14.11 7.31
C ALA A 570 9.27 15.47 6.66
N ARG A 571 10.50 15.63 6.15
CA ARG A 571 10.94 16.83 5.42
C ARG A 571 10.28 16.97 4.04
N ALA A 572 9.98 15.86 3.37
CA ALA A 572 9.25 15.85 2.09
C ALA A 572 7.74 16.10 2.29
N ALA A 573 7.20 15.69 3.44
CA ALA A 573 5.81 15.86 3.83
C ALA A 573 5.54 17.18 4.58
N ALA A 574 6.48 18.14 4.61
CA ALA A 574 6.28 19.39 5.32
C ALA A 574 5.13 20.22 4.67
N PRO A 575 4.23 20.86 5.46
CA PRO A 575 4.20 20.93 6.92
C PRO A 575 3.81 19.60 7.58
N CYS A 576 4.60 19.16 8.57
CA CYS A 576 4.47 17.84 9.18
C CYS A 576 4.72 17.87 10.68
N VAL A 577 3.92 17.12 11.44
CA VAL A 577 4.14 16.78 12.85
C VAL A 577 4.63 15.34 12.94
N MET A 578 5.84 15.16 13.46
CA MET A 578 6.49 13.87 13.69
C MET A 578 6.29 13.48 15.15
N PHE A 579 5.49 12.46 15.41
CA PHE A 579 5.11 11.99 16.74
C PHE A 579 5.83 10.69 17.10
N PHE A 580 6.73 10.74 18.07
CA PHE A 580 7.38 9.57 18.66
C PHE A 580 6.62 9.10 19.90
N ASP A 581 5.84 8.02 19.75
CA ASP A 581 5.11 7.41 20.86
C ASP A 581 5.96 6.34 21.58
N GLU A 582 5.72 6.19 22.89
CA GLU A 582 6.46 5.25 23.76
C GLU A 582 7.98 5.42 23.66
N LEU A 583 8.45 6.67 23.71
CA LEU A 583 9.86 7.01 23.58
C LEU A 583 10.74 6.38 24.67
N ASP A 584 10.15 6.02 25.82
CA ASP A 584 10.76 5.26 26.91
C ASP A 584 11.18 3.82 26.53
N SER A 585 10.67 3.28 25.42
CA SER A 585 11.07 1.96 24.92
C SER A 585 12.42 1.95 24.21
N ILE A 586 12.83 3.08 23.58
CA ILE A 586 14.11 3.23 22.86
C ILE A 586 15.10 4.06 23.68
N ALA A 587 14.65 5.14 24.31
CA ALA A 587 15.52 6.15 24.90
C ALA A 587 15.78 5.93 26.40
N LYS A 588 16.08 4.69 26.80
CA LYS A 588 16.45 4.40 28.19
C LYS A 588 17.80 5.03 28.53
N ALA A 589 17.92 5.61 29.72
CA ALA A 589 19.16 6.19 30.21
C ALA A 589 20.33 5.18 30.10
N ARG A 590 21.42 5.63 29.47
CA ARG A 590 22.62 4.83 29.21
C ARG A 590 23.21 4.36 30.54
N GLY A 591 23.33 3.04 30.77
CA GLY A 591 24.20 2.51 31.84
C GLY A 591 23.56 1.78 33.03
N GLY A 592 22.40 1.12 32.88
CA GLY A 592 21.84 0.29 33.96
C GLY A 592 22.47 -1.10 34.16
N ALA A 593 23.24 -1.61 33.19
CA ALA A 593 23.89 -2.92 33.27
C ALA A 593 25.38 -2.78 32.96
N VAL A 594 26.22 -3.06 33.95
CA VAL A 594 27.68 -3.18 33.78
C VAL A 594 27.93 -4.35 32.83
N GLY A 595 28.20 -4.06 31.56
CA GLY A 595 28.67 -5.06 30.58
C GLY A 595 28.20 -4.90 29.14
N ASP A 596 27.16 -4.12 28.83
CA ASP A 596 26.62 -4.06 27.46
C ASP A 596 27.16 -2.84 26.69
N GLY A 597 28.18 -3.07 25.87
CA GLY A 597 28.71 -2.05 24.97
C GLY A 597 27.73 -1.75 23.83
N GLY A 598 27.21 -0.52 23.79
CA GLY A 598 26.58 0.09 22.61
C GLY A 598 25.50 -0.76 21.94
N GLY A 599 24.37 -0.92 22.63
CA GLY A 599 23.20 -1.61 22.08
C GLY A 599 22.65 -0.93 20.83
N ALA A 600 21.85 -1.65 20.03
CA ALA A 600 21.18 -1.08 18.86
C ALA A 600 20.33 0.16 19.18
N GLY A 601 19.75 0.23 20.39
CA GLY A 601 19.01 1.40 20.88
C GLY A 601 19.85 2.66 21.00
N ASP A 602 21.12 2.55 21.45
CA ASP A 602 22.02 3.71 21.59
C ASP A 602 22.37 4.31 20.23
N ARG A 603 22.57 3.46 19.22
CA ARG A 603 22.85 3.88 17.83
C ARG A 603 21.65 4.60 17.20
N VAL A 604 20.45 4.03 17.36
CA VAL A 604 19.19 4.65 16.90
C VAL A 604 18.98 6.00 17.59
N LEU A 605 19.18 6.08 18.91
CA LEU A 605 19.06 7.32 19.67
C LEU A 605 20.04 8.39 19.18
N ASN A 606 21.32 8.04 18.99
CA ASN A 606 22.31 8.98 18.46
C ASN A 606 21.94 9.48 17.05
N GLN A 607 21.35 8.64 16.20
CA GLN A 607 20.89 9.06 14.89
C GLN A 607 19.69 10.02 14.99
N ILE A 608 18.71 9.75 15.87
CA ILE A 608 17.59 10.68 16.11
C ILE A 608 18.12 12.04 16.57
N LEU A 609 19.08 12.06 17.51
CA LEU A 609 19.71 13.31 17.95
C LEU A 609 20.39 14.07 16.81
N THR A 610 21.10 13.34 15.94
CA THR A 610 21.79 13.92 14.78
C THR A 610 20.79 14.53 13.79
N GLU A 611 19.66 13.85 13.52
CA GLU A 611 18.62 14.37 12.64
C GLU A 611 17.90 15.59 13.25
N MET A 612 17.59 15.56 14.55
CA MET A 612 17.00 16.69 15.27
C MET A 612 17.89 17.95 15.22
N ASP A 613 19.19 17.77 15.46
CA ASP A 613 20.16 18.87 15.41
C ASP A 613 20.35 19.36 13.96
N GLY A 614 20.34 18.43 12.98
CA GLY A 614 20.45 18.68 11.55
C GLY A 614 19.20 19.29 10.89
N MET A 615 18.09 19.41 11.62
CA MET A 615 16.89 20.07 11.12
C MET A 615 17.12 21.58 11.00
N ASN A 616 17.25 22.06 9.76
CA ASN A 616 17.24 23.49 9.43
C ASN A 616 15.88 24.10 9.82
N THR A 617 15.90 25.24 10.50
CA THR A 617 14.73 26.02 10.95
C THR A 617 13.75 26.44 9.85
N LYS A 618 14.12 26.28 8.56
CA LYS A 618 13.30 26.65 7.40
C LYS A 618 12.33 25.57 6.94
N LYS A 619 12.46 24.32 7.41
CA LYS A 619 11.50 23.24 7.06
C LYS A 619 10.50 23.11 8.21
N ASN A 620 9.21 23.31 7.91
CA ASN A 620 8.09 23.26 8.87
C ASN A 620 7.82 21.81 9.36
N VAL A 621 8.81 21.22 10.04
CA VAL A 621 8.71 19.88 10.64
C VAL A 621 8.81 20.04 12.15
N PHE A 622 7.74 19.68 12.85
CA PHE A 622 7.64 19.75 14.31
C PHE A 622 7.76 18.36 14.92
N ILE A 623 8.52 18.22 16.00
CA ILE A 623 8.74 16.92 16.64
C ILE A 623 8.01 16.88 17.98
N ILE A 624 7.17 15.87 18.19
CA ILE A 624 6.50 15.63 19.47
C ILE A 624 6.91 14.25 19.98
N GLY A 625 7.52 14.17 21.15
CA GLY A 625 7.76 12.90 21.84
C GLY A 625 6.70 12.66 22.91
N ALA A 626 6.30 11.41 23.13
CA ALA A 626 5.45 11.03 24.26
C ALA A 626 6.09 9.91 25.08
N THR A 627 5.98 10.04 26.40
CA THR A 627 6.47 9.03 27.36
C THR A 627 5.50 8.84 28.51
N ASN A 628 5.42 7.59 28.98
CA ASN A 628 4.79 7.27 30.26
C ASN A 628 5.81 7.20 31.40
N ARG A 629 7.11 7.22 31.11
CA ARG A 629 8.19 7.04 32.09
C ARG A 629 9.27 8.10 31.89
N PRO A 630 9.04 9.34 32.33
CA PRO A 630 10.00 10.43 32.11
C PRO A 630 11.29 10.24 32.92
N ASP A 631 11.27 9.43 33.98
CA ASP A 631 12.44 9.03 34.77
C ASP A 631 13.45 8.19 33.97
N GLN A 632 13.02 7.52 32.90
CA GLN A 632 13.87 6.63 32.11
C GLN A 632 14.47 7.29 30.87
N ILE A 633 14.07 8.51 30.53
CA ILE A 633 14.51 9.20 29.31
C ILE A 633 15.98 9.66 29.41
N ASP A 634 16.75 9.47 28.33
CA ASP A 634 18.08 10.06 28.18
C ASP A 634 18.02 11.60 28.24
N PRO A 635 18.70 12.25 29.21
CA PRO A 635 18.73 13.71 29.35
C PRO A 635 19.24 14.46 28.11
N ALA A 636 19.94 13.79 27.19
CA ALA A 636 20.38 14.37 25.92
C ALA A 636 19.21 14.83 25.04
N LEU A 637 18.04 14.17 25.11
CA LEU A 637 16.85 14.58 24.35
C LEU A 637 16.22 15.86 24.87
N LEU A 638 16.39 16.16 26.17
CA LEU A 638 15.79 17.31 26.86
C LEU A 638 16.59 18.60 26.71
N ARG A 639 17.70 18.58 25.95
CA ARG A 639 18.56 19.75 25.78
C ARG A 639 17.88 20.82 24.90
N PRO A 640 18.13 22.13 25.15
CA PRO A 640 17.64 23.21 24.31
C PRO A 640 17.90 22.98 22.81
N GLY A 641 16.89 23.19 21.97
CA GLY A 641 16.96 22.94 20.53
C GLY A 641 16.56 21.52 20.08
N ARG A 642 16.17 20.63 21.01
CA ARG A 642 15.64 19.28 20.75
C ARG A 642 14.19 19.16 21.24
N LEU A 643 13.93 18.41 22.32
CA LEU A 643 12.64 18.38 23.01
C LEU A 643 12.70 19.28 24.25
N ASP A 644 12.71 20.59 24.02
CA ASP A 644 12.98 21.60 25.05
C ASP A 644 11.74 22.09 25.81
N GLN A 645 10.56 21.89 25.21
CA GLN A 645 9.27 22.08 25.85
C GLN A 645 8.77 20.79 26.47
N LEU A 646 8.68 20.75 27.80
CA LEU A 646 8.19 19.58 28.54
C LEU A 646 6.78 19.86 29.06
N ILE A 647 5.78 19.22 28.47
CA ILE A 647 4.37 19.43 28.81
C ILE A 647 3.87 18.24 29.64
N TYR A 648 3.42 18.54 30.86
CA TYR A 648 2.82 17.55 31.76
C TYR A 648 1.34 17.36 31.43
N ILE A 649 0.93 16.11 31.21
CA ILE A 649 -0.47 15.76 30.94
C ILE A 649 -1.02 14.99 32.14
N PRO A 650 -1.75 15.66 33.05
CA PRO A 650 -2.27 15.06 34.28
C PRO A 650 -3.47 14.13 34.03
N LEU A 651 -3.93 13.45 35.09
CA LEU A 651 -5.24 12.80 35.10
C LEU A 651 -6.37 13.85 35.06
N PRO A 652 -7.52 13.54 34.45
CA PRO A 652 -8.62 14.50 34.31
C PRO A 652 -9.31 14.81 35.65
N ASP A 653 -9.53 16.10 35.90
CA ASP A 653 -10.37 16.60 36.98
C ASP A 653 -11.87 16.38 36.69
N GLU A 654 -12.75 16.65 37.65
CA GLU A 654 -14.19 16.40 37.48
C GLU A 654 -14.80 17.10 36.23
N PRO A 655 -14.52 18.40 35.96
CA PRO A 655 -14.93 19.06 34.72
C PRO A 655 -14.37 18.37 33.46
N SER A 656 -13.09 18.00 33.45
CA SER A 656 -12.47 17.31 32.31
C SER A 656 -13.08 15.92 32.10
N ARG A 657 -13.38 15.17 33.17
CA ARG A 657 -14.03 13.85 33.06
C ARG A 657 -15.42 13.97 32.42
N LEU A 658 -16.19 14.98 32.81
CA LEU A 658 -17.49 15.26 32.20
C LEU A 658 -17.32 15.60 30.71
N ALA A 659 -16.35 16.43 30.35
CA ALA A 659 -16.06 16.76 28.95
C ALA A 659 -15.61 15.52 28.14
N ILE A 660 -14.78 14.65 28.71
CA ILE A 660 -14.32 13.40 28.09
C ILE A 660 -15.51 12.46 27.84
N LEU A 661 -16.42 12.30 28.81
CA LEU A 661 -17.62 11.47 28.65
C LEU A 661 -18.51 12.01 27.51
N LYS A 662 -18.70 13.33 27.43
CA LYS A 662 -19.44 13.97 26.34
C LYS A 662 -18.77 13.75 24.97
N ALA A 663 -17.45 13.94 24.89
CA ALA A 663 -16.71 13.73 23.65
C ALA A 663 -16.78 12.26 23.19
N ALA A 664 -16.59 11.32 24.11
CA ALA A 664 -16.66 9.88 23.82
C ALA A 664 -18.05 9.42 23.36
N LEU A 665 -19.13 10.06 23.84
CA LEU A 665 -20.51 9.73 23.51
C LEU A 665 -21.10 10.59 22.39
N LYS A 666 -20.35 11.54 21.81
CA LYS A 666 -20.82 12.47 20.77
C LYS A 666 -21.46 11.77 19.56
N LYS A 667 -20.96 10.58 19.21
CA LYS A 667 -21.44 9.77 18.07
C LYS A 667 -22.48 8.70 18.46
N SER A 668 -22.75 8.53 19.74
CA SER A 668 -23.60 7.46 20.27
C SER A 668 -24.95 8.01 20.73
N PRO A 669 -26.07 7.36 20.40
CA PRO A 669 -27.38 7.76 20.91
C PRO A 669 -27.48 7.38 22.40
N VAL A 670 -27.58 8.38 23.28
CA VAL A 670 -27.68 8.20 24.73
C VAL A 670 -29.05 8.66 25.20
N ALA A 671 -29.67 7.88 26.09
CA ALA A 671 -30.97 8.21 26.63
C ALA A 671 -30.90 9.44 27.56
N PRO A 672 -31.94 10.30 27.57
CA PRO A 672 -31.93 11.54 28.33
C PRO A 672 -31.91 11.35 29.86
N ASP A 673 -32.17 10.13 30.34
CA ASP A 673 -32.12 9.75 31.75
C ASP A 673 -30.70 9.48 32.28
N VAL A 674 -29.68 9.48 31.41
CA VAL A 674 -28.28 9.25 31.77
C VAL A 674 -27.61 10.54 32.27
N ASP A 675 -27.35 10.62 33.57
CA ASP A 675 -26.62 11.74 34.18
C ASP A 675 -25.09 11.55 34.09
N LEU A 676 -24.47 12.18 33.08
CA LEU A 676 -23.02 12.21 32.91
C LEU A 676 -22.28 12.96 34.03
N GLY A 677 -22.94 13.90 34.71
CA GLY A 677 -22.35 14.64 35.83
C GLY A 677 -22.15 13.76 37.05
N PHE A 678 -23.12 12.87 37.33
CA PHE A 678 -22.96 11.85 38.37
C PHE A 678 -21.83 10.87 38.05
N LEU A 679 -21.77 10.36 36.81
CA LEU A 679 -20.68 9.47 36.37
C LEU A 679 -19.30 10.13 36.57
N ALA A 680 -19.15 11.39 36.18
CA ALA A 680 -17.89 12.13 36.34
C ALA A 680 -17.46 12.25 37.82
N LYS A 681 -18.40 12.40 38.75
CA LYS A 681 -18.12 12.43 40.20
C LYS A 681 -17.69 11.06 40.73
N SER A 682 -18.34 9.99 40.28
CA SER A 682 -18.06 8.63 40.74
C SER A 682 -16.76 8.04 40.21
N THR A 683 -16.23 8.54 39.10
CA THR A 683 -15.00 8.04 38.44
C THR A 683 -13.73 8.81 38.88
N HIS A 684 -13.58 9.11 40.17
CA HIS A 684 -12.39 9.82 40.66
C HIS A 684 -11.10 9.00 40.45
N GLY A 685 -10.08 9.61 39.85
CA GLY A 685 -8.78 8.98 39.56
C GLY A 685 -8.76 8.10 38.31
N PHE A 686 -9.84 8.04 37.55
CA PHE A 686 -9.90 7.34 36.26
C PHE A 686 -9.17 8.16 35.18
N SER A 687 -8.46 7.48 34.30
CA SER A 687 -7.86 8.09 33.10
C SER A 687 -8.91 8.29 31.99
N GLY A 688 -8.60 9.08 30.97
CA GLY A 688 -9.49 9.25 29.81
C GLY A 688 -9.77 7.93 29.07
N ALA A 689 -8.79 7.05 29.02
CA ALA A 689 -8.95 5.69 28.48
C ALA A 689 -9.90 4.84 29.33
N ASP A 690 -9.84 4.95 30.66
CA ASP A 690 -10.75 4.22 31.56
C ASP A 690 -12.20 4.72 31.38
N LEU A 691 -12.42 6.04 31.24
CA LEU A 691 -13.74 6.60 30.95
C LEU A 691 -14.27 6.13 29.59
N THR A 692 -13.41 6.07 28.59
CA THR A 692 -13.77 5.56 27.26
C THR A 692 -14.13 4.08 27.30
N GLU A 693 -13.45 3.28 28.13
CA GLU A 693 -13.80 1.86 28.34
C GLU A 693 -15.20 1.70 28.92
N ILE A 694 -15.58 2.54 29.90
CA ILE A 694 -16.93 2.54 30.48
C ILE A 694 -17.97 2.85 29.39
N CYS A 695 -17.76 3.90 28.58
CA CYS A 695 -18.68 4.25 27.49
C CYS A 695 -18.79 3.14 26.43
N GLN A 696 -17.66 2.58 25.99
CA GLN A 696 -17.64 1.48 25.03
C GLN A 696 -18.31 0.22 25.57
N ARG A 697 -18.16 -0.05 26.87
CA ARG A 697 -18.77 -1.19 27.53
C ARG A 697 -20.28 -1.03 27.63
N ALA A 698 -20.77 0.15 28.02
CA ALA A 698 -22.20 0.47 28.01
C ALA A 698 -22.80 0.32 26.59
N ALA A 699 -22.12 0.85 25.57
CA ALA A 699 -22.54 0.69 24.17
C ALA A 699 -22.57 -0.77 23.72
N LYS A 700 -21.57 -1.59 24.11
CA LYS A 700 -21.56 -3.04 23.81
C LYS A 700 -22.73 -3.78 24.47
N LEU A 701 -23.15 -3.38 25.66
CA LEU A 701 -24.31 -3.96 26.32
C LEU A 701 -25.61 -3.60 25.58
N ALA A 702 -25.77 -2.33 25.17
CA ALA A 702 -26.92 -1.90 24.37
C ALA A 702 -26.99 -2.61 23.01
N ILE A 703 -25.85 -2.73 22.29
CA ILE A 703 -25.77 -3.48 21.03
C ILE A 703 -26.16 -4.94 21.23
N ARG A 704 -25.70 -5.55 22.33
CA ARG A 704 -26.07 -6.94 22.65
C ARG A 704 -27.57 -7.08 22.89
N GLU A 705 -28.18 -6.15 23.61
CA GLU A 705 -29.62 -6.14 23.85
C GLU A 705 -30.43 -5.97 22.56
N SER A 706 -30.01 -5.04 21.69
CA SER A 706 -30.61 -4.80 20.36
C SER A 706 -30.56 -6.05 19.49
N ILE A 707 -29.39 -6.69 19.35
CA ILE A 707 -29.23 -7.94 18.59
C ILE A 707 -30.09 -9.08 19.19
N ASP A 708 -30.13 -9.20 20.53
CA ASP A 708 -30.95 -10.22 21.20
C ASP A 708 -32.47 -9.96 21.01
N ALA A 709 -32.89 -8.70 20.84
CA ALA A 709 -34.26 -8.32 20.51
C ALA A 709 -34.61 -8.65 19.04
N ASP A 710 -33.72 -8.37 18.10
CA ASP A 710 -33.90 -8.70 16.68
C ASP A 710 -34.00 -10.22 16.46
N ILE A 711 -33.15 -10.99 17.14
CA ILE A 711 -33.21 -12.46 17.09
C ILE A 711 -34.56 -12.97 17.63
N ARG A 712 -35.10 -12.36 18.69
CA ARG A 712 -36.42 -12.72 19.25
C ARG A 712 -37.54 -12.38 18.27
N ARG A 713 -37.57 -11.17 17.70
CA ARG A 713 -38.55 -10.78 16.68
C ARG A 713 -38.49 -11.67 15.44
N ALA A 714 -37.29 -12.00 14.96
CA ALA A 714 -37.12 -12.90 13.82
C ALA A 714 -37.65 -14.32 14.10
N ARG A 715 -37.54 -14.80 15.35
CA ARG A 715 -38.16 -16.08 15.77
C ARG A 715 -39.67 -15.97 15.84
N GLU A 716 -40.20 -14.93 16.47
CA GLU A 716 -41.65 -14.70 16.58
C GLU A 716 -42.31 -14.51 15.20
N ARG A 717 -41.63 -13.85 14.26
CA ARG A 717 -42.06 -13.72 12.86
C ARG A 717 -42.13 -15.08 12.17
N LYS A 718 -41.08 -15.90 12.29
CA LYS A 718 -41.08 -17.28 11.75
C LYS A 718 -42.18 -18.14 12.35
N GLU A 719 -42.41 -18.06 13.67
CA GLU A 719 -43.47 -18.82 14.34
C GLU A 719 -44.88 -18.37 13.89
N ARG A 720 -45.10 -17.07 13.64
CA ARG A 720 -46.36 -16.54 13.08
C ARG A 720 -46.58 -16.94 11.62
N GLU A 721 -45.53 -16.93 10.81
CA GLU A 721 -45.55 -17.42 9.42
C GLU A 721 -45.88 -18.92 9.36
N GLU A 722 -45.31 -19.73 10.24
CA GLU A 722 -45.61 -21.17 10.36
C GLU A 722 -47.04 -21.45 10.86
N ALA A 723 -47.62 -20.53 11.65
CA ALA A 723 -49.00 -20.62 12.14
C ALA A 723 -50.06 -20.12 11.14
N GLY A 724 -49.66 -19.69 9.94
CA GLY A 724 -50.57 -19.29 8.86
C GLY A 724 -51.18 -17.89 9.00
N GLY A 725 -50.56 -16.99 9.78
CA GLY A 725 -50.96 -15.58 9.86
C GLY A 725 -50.39 -14.74 8.72
N GLU A 726 -51.19 -13.82 8.15
CA GLU A 726 -50.72 -12.84 7.18
C GLU A 726 -49.72 -11.87 7.83
N ALA A 727 -48.54 -11.73 7.24
CA ALA A 727 -47.51 -10.80 7.70
C ALA A 727 -47.90 -9.37 7.27
N MET A 728 -48.47 -8.58 8.18
CA MET A 728 -48.45 -7.12 8.02
C MET A 728 -47.02 -6.62 8.24
N GLU A 729 -46.54 -5.78 7.33
CA GLU A 729 -45.35 -4.95 7.53
C GLU A 729 -45.70 -3.87 8.58
N GLU A 730 -45.57 -4.20 9.86
CA GLU A 730 -45.51 -3.19 10.92
C GLU A 730 -44.17 -2.44 10.82
N GLU A 731 -44.20 -1.12 10.97
CA GLU A 731 -43.03 -0.23 10.89
C GLU A 731 -41.88 -0.77 11.77
N GLU A 732 -40.67 -0.87 11.19
CA GLU A 732 -39.44 -1.32 11.87
C GLU A 732 -39.01 -0.30 12.93
N GLU A 733 -39.69 -0.26 14.08
CA GLU A 733 -39.20 0.49 15.25
C GLU A 733 -38.08 -0.30 15.94
N ASP A 734 -36.86 0.24 15.96
CA ASP A 734 -35.72 -0.29 16.71
C ASP A 734 -36.10 -0.42 18.20
N PRO A 735 -36.08 -1.63 18.78
CA PRO A 735 -36.49 -1.86 20.16
C PRO A 735 -35.51 -1.26 21.19
N VAL A 736 -34.26 -0.98 20.80
CA VAL A 736 -33.24 -0.41 21.69
C VAL A 736 -32.51 0.74 20.98
N PRO A 737 -33.19 1.89 20.75
CA PRO A 737 -32.63 2.97 19.94
C PRO A 737 -31.53 3.76 20.65
N GLN A 738 -31.39 3.61 21.98
CA GLN A 738 -30.54 4.46 22.82
C GLN A 738 -29.85 3.68 23.95
N ILE A 739 -28.67 4.14 24.34
CA ILE A 739 -27.94 3.61 25.50
C ILE A 739 -28.58 4.16 26.78
N THR A 740 -29.21 3.28 27.56
CA THR A 740 -29.88 3.59 28.83
C THR A 740 -28.94 3.64 30.04
N ARG A 741 -29.46 4.17 31.16
CA ARG A 741 -28.77 4.21 32.46
C ARG A 741 -28.34 2.82 32.98
N GLU A 742 -29.16 1.78 32.79
CA GLU A 742 -28.86 0.42 33.26
C GLU A 742 -27.56 -0.13 32.64
N HIS A 743 -27.31 0.18 31.37
CA HIS A 743 -26.07 -0.18 30.69
C HIS A 743 -24.82 0.43 31.34
N PHE A 744 -24.92 1.70 31.78
CA PHE A 744 -23.82 2.36 32.48
C PHE A 744 -23.62 1.80 33.89
N GLU A 745 -24.70 1.49 34.62
CA GLU A 745 -24.61 0.86 35.93
C GLU A 745 -23.96 -0.53 35.85
N GLU A 746 -24.32 -1.33 34.85
CA GLU A 746 -23.70 -2.64 34.61
C GLU A 746 -22.24 -2.52 34.15
N ALA A 747 -21.93 -1.54 33.28
CA ALA A 747 -20.55 -1.25 32.88
C ALA A 747 -19.69 -0.86 34.10
N MET A 748 -20.23 -0.04 35.01
CA MET A 748 -19.50 0.48 36.17
C MET A 748 -19.12 -0.62 37.18
N LYS A 749 -19.87 -1.73 37.26
CA LYS A 749 -19.51 -2.88 38.13
C LYS A 749 -18.15 -3.49 37.80
N TYR A 750 -17.72 -3.37 36.55
CA TYR A 750 -16.47 -3.94 36.06
C TYR A 750 -15.40 -2.90 35.77
N ALA A 751 -15.70 -1.62 35.99
CA ALA A 751 -14.78 -0.52 35.78
C ALA A 751 -13.59 -0.64 36.73
N ARG A 752 -12.37 -0.48 36.21
CA ARG A 752 -11.13 -0.54 36.98
C ARG A 752 -10.28 0.67 36.68
N ARG A 753 -9.66 1.22 37.73
CA ARG A 753 -8.71 2.32 37.62
C ARG A 753 -7.36 1.79 37.16
N SER A 754 -6.83 2.33 36.06
CA SER A 754 -5.54 1.89 35.49
C SER A 754 -4.31 2.47 36.19
N VAL A 755 -4.45 3.62 36.86
CA VAL A 755 -3.34 4.34 37.50
C VAL A 755 -3.49 4.31 39.02
N SER A 756 -2.42 3.95 39.73
CA SER A 756 -2.40 3.91 41.20
C SER A 756 -2.07 5.29 41.80
N ASP A 757 -2.52 5.57 43.02
CA ASP A 757 -2.20 6.84 43.71
C ASP A 757 -0.70 6.99 43.97
N GLN A 758 0.03 5.88 44.08
CA GLN A 758 1.49 5.89 44.22
C GLN A 758 2.16 6.39 42.93
N ASP A 759 1.65 6.01 41.76
CA ASP A 759 2.19 6.44 40.48
C ASP A 759 1.85 7.92 40.21
N ILE A 760 0.66 8.38 40.59
CA ILE A 760 0.27 9.80 40.50
C ILE A 760 1.30 10.68 41.25
N ARG A 761 1.61 10.32 42.50
CA ARG A 761 2.60 11.05 43.30
C ARG A 761 3.98 11.06 42.65
N ARG A 762 4.39 10.00 41.97
CA ARG A 762 5.67 9.96 41.24
C ARG A 762 5.68 10.99 40.09
N TYR A 763 4.61 11.08 39.31
CA TYR A 763 4.52 12.07 38.24
C TYR A 763 4.48 13.51 38.77
N GLU A 764 3.76 13.75 39.86
CA GLU A 764 3.71 15.08 40.51
C GLU A 764 5.07 15.48 41.08
N MET A 765 5.75 14.57 41.79
CA MET A 765 7.11 14.82 42.28
C MET A 765 8.08 15.08 41.14
N PHE A 766 8.00 14.32 40.04
CA PHE A 766 8.83 14.55 38.86
C PHE A 766 8.57 15.94 38.26
N SER A 767 7.31 16.34 38.10
CA SER A 767 6.93 17.67 37.60
C SER A 767 7.46 18.80 38.49
N GLN A 768 7.32 18.67 39.82
CA GLN A 768 7.83 19.64 40.79
C GLN A 768 9.36 19.72 40.77
N ASN A 769 10.06 18.59 40.73
CA ASN A 769 11.52 18.54 40.65
C ASN A 769 12.04 19.16 39.35
N LEU A 770 11.31 18.98 38.24
CA LEU A 770 11.68 19.54 36.95
C LEU A 770 11.46 21.06 36.88
N GLN A 771 10.45 21.57 37.58
CA GLN A 771 10.26 23.01 37.78
C GLN A 771 11.35 23.61 38.69
N GLN A 772 11.77 22.87 39.73
CA GLN A 772 12.85 23.29 40.63
C GLN A 772 14.23 23.24 39.96
N SER A 773 14.53 22.24 39.13
CA SER A 773 15.81 22.15 38.40
C SER A 773 15.97 23.23 37.31
N ARG A 774 14.85 23.80 36.83
CA ARG A 774 14.82 25.00 35.97
C ARG A 774 14.66 26.31 36.75
N GLY A 775 14.47 26.24 38.06
CA GLY A 775 14.09 27.37 38.92
C GLY A 775 15.25 28.05 39.62
N PHE A 776 16.01 28.88 38.90
CA PHE A 776 16.70 30.04 39.50
C PHE A 776 15.91 31.34 39.30
N GLY A 777 14.64 31.25 38.88
CA GLY A 777 13.87 32.36 38.33
C GLY A 777 12.58 32.77 39.07
N THR A 778 12.17 32.12 40.15
CA THR A 778 10.95 32.53 40.88
C THR A 778 11.18 33.66 41.90
N SER A 779 12.43 34.11 42.08
CA SER A 779 12.79 35.27 42.92
C SER A 779 13.48 36.40 42.14
N PHE A 780 13.34 36.44 40.81
CA PHE A 780 13.86 37.57 40.02
C PHE A 780 12.77 38.64 39.88
N LYS A 781 12.91 39.73 40.64
CA LYS A 781 12.23 41.00 40.39
C LYS A 781 13.28 42.04 40.02
N PHE A 782 12.99 42.86 39.01
CA PHE A 782 13.83 44.03 38.72
C PHE A 782 13.83 44.96 39.95
N PRO A 783 14.99 45.51 40.36
CA PRO A 783 15.00 46.53 41.40
C PRO A 783 14.33 47.79 40.87
N GLU A 784 13.25 48.23 41.52
CA GLU A 784 12.68 49.57 41.30
C GLU A 784 13.58 50.61 42.01
N GLY A 785 14.17 51.54 41.26
CA GLY A 785 14.76 52.78 41.82
C GLY A 785 13.65 53.78 42.16
N GLU A 786 13.73 54.69 43.13
CA GLU A 786 14.85 55.38 43.78
C GLU A 786 14.39 56.02 45.13
N ALA A 787 15.39 56.45 45.92
CA ALA A 787 15.42 57.58 46.87
C ALA A 787 14.89 57.44 48.32
N GLY A 788 15.81 57.64 49.29
CA GLY A 788 15.48 58.22 50.60
C GLY A 788 15.98 57.52 51.88
N ALA A 789 17.27 57.71 52.20
CA ALA A 789 17.98 57.59 53.50
C ALA A 789 17.22 57.16 54.79
N THR A 790 17.75 56.19 55.56
CA THR A 790 18.64 56.40 56.74
C THR A 790 18.91 55.12 57.58
N SER A 791 20.20 54.94 57.92
CA SER A 791 20.82 54.37 59.14
C SER A 791 20.68 52.89 59.57
N GLY A 792 21.83 52.26 59.87
CA GLY A 792 21.97 51.15 60.85
C GLY A 792 22.79 49.93 60.38
N THR A 793 24.08 50.02 60.06
CA THR A 793 25.27 49.68 60.90
C THR A 793 25.53 48.18 61.20
N THR A 794 26.80 47.77 60.95
CA THR A 794 27.61 46.64 61.52
C THR A 794 27.25 45.20 61.10
N SER A 795 28.02 44.52 60.23
CA SER A 795 29.37 43.90 60.37
C SER A 795 29.35 42.49 60.98
N GLY A 796 29.94 41.51 60.29
CA GLY A 796 30.23 40.20 60.88
C GLY A 796 30.49 39.09 59.87
N ASN A 797 31.73 39.02 59.39
CA ASN A 797 32.33 37.98 58.56
C ASN A 797 32.56 36.68 59.38
N ALA A 798 32.45 35.48 58.79
CA ALA A 798 33.34 34.32 59.01
C ALA A 798 32.78 33.03 58.37
N GLY A 799 33.64 32.33 57.64
CA GLY A 799 33.38 30.98 57.12
C GLY A 799 34.06 29.86 57.93
N PHE A 800 34.23 28.73 57.22
CA PHE A 800 35.08 27.55 57.46
C PHE A 800 34.47 26.27 58.12
N THR A 801 34.54 25.18 57.32
CA THR A 801 34.96 23.76 57.59
C THR A 801 34.22 22.94 58.68
N GLU A 802 34.12 21.60 58.65
CA GLU A 802 35.05 20.53 58.26
C GLU A 802 34.30 19.16 58.30
N GLU A 803 34.84 18.14 57.61
CA GLU A 803 34.46 16.72 57.71
C GLU A 803 35.00 16.05 59.01
N ALA A 804 34.38 14.94 59.47
CA ALA A 804 35.02 13.62 59.68
C ALA A 804 34.35 12.70 60.74
N ALA A 805 34.44 11.39 60.45
CA ALA A 805 34.70 10.22 61.33
C ALA A 805 33.56 9.43 62.05
N ASP A 806 33.40 8.18 61.56
CA ASP A 806 33.60 6.85 62.20
C ASP A 806 32.76 6.29 63.38
N ASP A 807 32.31 5.05 63.11
CA ASP A 807 32.36 3.79 63.90
C ASP A 807 31.54 3.50 65.19
N ASP A 808 30.66 2.49 65.02
CA ASP A 808 30.54 1.21 65.75
C ASP A 808 29.90 1.01 67.15
N LEU A 809 29.13 -0.10 67.20
CA LEU A 809 28.88 -1.07 68.28
C LEU A 809 28.02 -0.74 69.54
N LEU A 810 26.93 -1.51 69.71
CA LEU A 810 26.75 -2.65 70.68
C LEU A 810 25.34 -2.74 71.35
N SER A 811 24.79 -3.97 71.37
CA SER A 811 23.57 -4.42 72.08
C SER A 811 23.70 -4.52 73.62
N PRO A 812 22.65 -4.83 74.42
CA PRO A 812 22.43 -6.25 74.82
C PRO A 812 21.00 -6.75 75.17
N TYR A 813 20.73 -8.01 74.75
CA TYR A 813 20.15 -9.19 75.44
C TYR A 813 19.19 -9.14 76.66
N LYS A 814 18.07 -9.91 76.58
CA LYS A 814 17.68 -11.16 77.33
C LYS A 814 16.17 -11.44 77.11
N ALA A 815 15.61 -12.59 76.70
CA ALA A 815 15.83 -14.04 76.83
C ALA A 815 15.45 -14.69 78.18
N LYS A 816 14.45 -15.60 78.17
CA LYS A 816 14.45 -17.01 78.71
C LYS A 816 13.04 -17.67 78.64
N GLN A 817 12.86 -18.78 77.91
CA GLN A 817 12.97 -20.23 78.27
C GLN A 817 11.68 -20.80 78.92
N THR A 818 11.15 -22.02 78.66
CA THR A 818 11.76 -23.31 78.28
C THR A 818 10.72 -24.42 77.97
N LYS A 819 11.20 -25.52 77.32
CA LYS A 819 10.82 -26.98 77.35
C LYS A 819 9.92 -27.56 76.24
N GLY A 820 10.51 -28.37 75.32
CA GLY A 820 10.75 -29.82 75.52
C GLY A 820 9.83 -30.86 74.82
N ASP A 821 10.39 -31.51 73.79
CA ASP A 821 10.23 -32.92 73.30
C ASP A 821 9.18 -33.41 72.26
N VAL A 822 9.73 -33.70 71.05
CA VAL A 822 9.64 -34.88 70.13
C VAL A 822 8.31 -35.63 69.84
N ARG A 823 7.84 -35.58 68.58
CA ARG A 823 7.61 -36.75 67.66
C ARG A 823 7.16 -36.36 66.25
N PHE A 824 7.56 -37.16 65.27
CA PHE A 824 7.19 -37.11 63.85
C PHE A 824 5.67 -37.14 63.59
N THR A 825 5.19 -36.40 62.58
CA THR A 825 4.23 -36.87 61.55
C THR A 825 4.05 -35.83 60.44
N CYS A 826 3.93 -36.34 59.21
CA CYS A 826 3.78 -35.63 57.96
C CYS A 826 2.32 -35.23 57.71
N GLY A 827 2.06 -34.04 57.15
CA GLY A 827 0.76 -33.74 56.53
C GLY A 827 0.39 -32.28 56.31
N ARG A 828 0.34 -31.91 55.01
CA ARG A 828 -0.75 -31.18 54.32
C ARG A 828 -1.01 -29.72 54.72
N GLU A 829 -1.02 -28.75 53.81
CA GLU A 829 -2.03 -28.38 52.79
C GLU A 829 -1.52 -27.10 52.08
N LYS A 830 -1.88 -26.63 50.88
CA LYS A 830 -2.83 -26.96 49.82
C LYS A 830 -2.38 -26.16 48.58
N SER A 831 -2.27 -26.82 47.43
CA SER A 831 -2.28 -26.19 46.10
C SER A 831 -3.64 -26.45 45.47
N VAL A 832 -4.32 -25.41 44.98
CA VAL A 832 -5.52 -25.55 44.15
C VAL A 832 -5.07 -25.66 42.70
N ARG A 833 -5.22 -26.85 42.12
CA ARG A 833 -4.86 -27.21 40.75
C ARG A 833 -6.02 -26.95 39.78
N VAL A 834 -5.63 -26.50 38.60
CA VAL A 834 -6.37 -26.54 37.33
C VAL A 834 -6.85 -27.97 37.06
N ALA A 835 -8.17 -28.15 37.01
CA ALA A 835 -8.82 -29.44 36.80
C ALA A 835 -9.79 -29.36 35.62
N VAL A 836 -9.29 -29.50 34.38
CA VAL A 836 -10.13 -29.86 33.22
C VAL A 836 -9.42 -30.84 32.26
N THR A 837 -8.10 -30.78 32.11
CA THR A 837 -7.38 -31.54 31.07
C THR A 837 -7.02 -32.99 31.47
N ALA A 838 -7.01 -33.33 32.76
CA ALA A 838 -6.64 -34.67 33.25
C ALA A 838 -7.78 -35.71 33.18
N LYS A 839 -9.04 -35.29 33.06
CA LYS A 839 -10.19 -36.22 33.03
C LYS A 839 -10.36 -36.95 31.70
N VAL A 840 -9.93 -36.36 30.59
CA VAL A 840 -10.06 -36.99 29.25
C VAL A 840 -8.97 -38.06 29.05
N ILE A 841 -7.77 -37.83 29.57
CA ILE A 841 -6.64 -38.77 29.47
C ILE A 841 -6.87 -40.00 30.38
N ALA A 842 -7.40 -39.80 31.59
CA ALA A 842 -7.76 -40.91 32.48
C ALA A 842 -8.86 -41.82 31.87
N TYR A 843 -9.80 -41.27 31.11
CA TYR A 843 -10.86 -42.04 30.46
C TYR A 843 -10.35 -42.89 29.30
N VAL A 844 -9.39 -42.38 28.51
CA VAL A 844 -8.79 -43.12 27.39
C VAL A 844 -7.81 -44.20 27.89
N VAL A 845 -7.09 -43.93 28.99
CA VAL A 845 -6.20 -44.91 29.61
C VAL A 845 -6.98 -46.01 30.36
N ASP A 846 -8.13 -45.72 30.99
CA ASP A 846 -9.00 -46.75 31.60
C ASP A 846 -9.70 -47.62 30.53
N LEU A 847 -10.02 -47.06 29.35
CA LEU A 847 -10.61 -47.81 28.23
C LEU A 847 -9.64 -48.81 27.59
N VAL A 848 -8.34 -48.52 27.64
CA VAL A 848 -7.27 -49.40 27.12
C VAL A 848 -6.81 -50.43 28.16
N ARG A 849 -6.97 -50.15 29.46
CA ARG A 849 -6.60 -51.09 30.54
C ARG A 849 -7.64 -52.17 30.82
N LYS A 850 -8.92 -51.99 30.44
CA LYS A 850 -10.03 -52.92 30.76
C LYS A 850 -10.41 -53.95 29.69
N ARG A 851 -9.67 -54.08 28.58
CA ARG A 851 -9.89 -55.18 27.62
C ARG A 851 -8.60 -55.81 27.14
N ARG A 852 -7.94 -56.53 28.05
CA ARG A 852 -7.05 -57.65 27.72
C ARG A 852 -7.39 -58.80 28.66
N LEU A 853 -8.24 -59.71 28.18
CA LEU A 853 -8.23 -61.16 28.48
C LEU A 853 -9.36 -61.81 27.68
N GLY A 854 -9.01 -62.78 26.83
CA GLY A 854 -9.93 -63.68 26.13
C GLY A 854 -10.25 -63.28 24.68
N PHE A 855 -9.34 -63.56 23.75
CA PHE A 855 -9.58 -64.47 22.62
C PHE A 855 -8.39 -64.40 21.63
N CYS A 856 -7.58 -65.45 21.69
CA CYS A 856 -6.72 -65.92 20.60
C CYS A 856 -7.37 -67.20 20.09
N ALA A 857 -7.22 -67.46 18.79
CA ALA A 857 -7.72 -68.61 18.01
C ALA A 857 -9.17 -68.49 17.46
N GLU A 858 -9.30 -68.98 16.23
CA GLU A 858 -10.47 -68.98 15.33
C GLU A 858 -10.82 -67.64 14.67
N LEU A 859 -10.18 -67.40 13.52
CA LEU A 859 -10.84 -66.96 12.27
C LEU A 859 -9.82 -66.99 11.12
N THR A 860 -9.23 -68.16 10.92
CA THR A 860 -8.76 -68.67 9.63
C THR A 860 -9.83 -69.65 9.15
N MET A 861 -10.25 -69.55 7.88
CA MET A 861 -11.32 -70.32 7.22
C MET A 861 -12.76 -69.84 7.45
N GLN A 862 -13.22 -68.83 6.68
CA GLN A 862 -14.59 -68.84 6.13
C GLN A 862 -14.95 -67.72 5.11
N GLU A 863 -13.98 -67.03 4.50
CA GLU A 863 -14.27 -66.13 3.35
C GLU A 863 -13.42 -66.49 2.13
N THR A 864 -13.24 -67.80 1.89
CA THR A 864 -12.54 -68.35 0.71
C THR A 864 -13.47 -68.78 -0.43
N GLN A 865 -14.75 -68.41 -0.43
CA GLN A 865 -15.69 -68.80 -1.50
C GLN A 865 -16.73 -67.71 -1.80
N ARG A 866 -16.28 -66.61 -2.42
CA ARG A 866 -17.08 -65.78 -3.35
C ARG A 866 -16.25 -64.59 -3.85
N GLU A 867 -15.20 -64.88 -4.60
CA GLU A 867 -14.58 -63.90 -5.50
C GLU A 867 -13.76 -64.68 -6.53
N GLU A 868 -14.47 -65.40 -7.39
CA GLU A 868 -13.87 -66.01 -8.57
C GLU A 868 -13.93 -65.02 -9.75
N LYS A 869 -12.75 -64.82 -10.33
CA LYS A 869 -12.42 -64.19 -11.63
C LYS A 869 -12.48 -62.66 -11.71
N LEU A 870 -11.31 -62.04 -11.52
CA LEU A 870 -10.71 -61.12 -12.51
C LEU A 870 -9.20 -60.93 -12.22
N SER A 871 -8.39 -61.03 -13.27
CA SER A 871 -6.92 -61.10 -13.22
C SER A 871 -6.24 -59.77 -12.85
N PRO A 872 -4.97 -59.78 -12.42
CA PRO A 872 -4.22 -58.59 -11.99
C PRO A 872 -3.79 -57.64 -13.12
N SER A 873 -4.25 -57.85 -14.36
CA SER A 873 -3.75 -57.17 -15.57
C SER A 873 -4.67 -56.07 -16.12
N SER A 874 -5.57 -55.49 -15.33
CA SER A 874 -6.57 -54.50 -15.81
C SER A 874 -6.67 -53.24 -14.94
N ARG A 875 -5.54 -52.60 -14.63
CA ARG A 875 -5.52 -51.30 -13.92
C ARG A 875 -5.11 -50.09 -14.76
N SER A 876 -5.02 -50.23 -16.08
CA SER A 876 -5.18 -49.11 -17.02
C SER A 876 -6.52 -49.32 -17.73
N LEU A 877 -7.50 -48.48 -17.43
CA LEU A 877 -8.82 -48.55 -18.06
C LEU A 877 -9.03 -47.30 -18.90
N SER A 878 -9.41 -47.51 -20.16
CA SER A 878 -9.69 -46.44 -21.12
C SER A 878 -10.90 -45.60 -20.69
N ALA A 879 -10.90 -44.34 -21.15
CA ALA A 879 -11.84 -43.29 -20.78
C ALA A 879 -13.34 -43.66 -20.95
N SER A 880 -13.67 -44.64 -21.80
CA SER A 880 -15.05 -45.05 -22.06
C SER A 880 -15.68 -45.90 -20.95
N SER A 881 -14.92 -46.77 -20.27
CA SER A 881 -15.46 -47.62 -19.18
C SER A 881 -15.61 -46.87 -17.84
N LEU A 882 -14.90 -45.76 -17.69
CA LEU A 882 -14.96 -44.89 -16.52
C LEU A 882 -16.27 -44.09 -16.50
N ARG A 883 -16.73 -43.56 -17.65
CA ARG A 883 -18.02 -42.87 -17.80
C ARG A 883 -19.19 -43.69 -17.28
N ASP A 884 -19.18 -45.00 -17.51
CA ASP A 884 -20.29 -45.90 -17.17
C ASP A 884 -20.31 -46.33 -15.68
N ARG A 885 -19.16 -46.20 -14.97
CA ARG A 885 -19.08 -46.32 -13.50
C ARG A 885 -19.27 -44.98 -12.79
N LEU A 886 -18.89 -43.86 -13.43
CA LEU A 886 -19.06 -42.50 -12.93
C LEU A 886 -20.53 -42.04 -12.96
N SER A 887 -21.32 -42.52 -13.92
CA SER A 887 -22.76 -42.26 -14.00
C SER A 887 -23.57 -42.80 -12.80
N LYS A 888 -23.02 -43.79 -12.07
CA LYS A 888 -23.66 -44.44 -10.90
C LYS A 888 -23.30 -43.82 -9.55
N LEU A 889 -22.41 -42.83 -9.52
CA LEU A 889 -22.00 -42.11 -8.31
C LEU A 889 -22.44 -40.65 -8.44
N THR A 890 -23.69 -40.37 -8.06
CA THR A 890 -24.26 -39.02 -8.03
C THR A 890 -23.38 -38.07 -7.23
N ALA A 891 -22.94 -36.98 -7.86
CA ALA A 891 -22.28 -35.86 -7.20
C ALA A 891 -23.20 -35.34 -6.08
N THR A 892 -22.68 -35.29 -4.84
CA THR A 892 -23.40 -34.64 -3.73
C THR A 892 -23.53 -33.14 -4.06
N PRO A 893 -24.75 -32.59 -4.13
CA PRO A 893 -24.94 -31.16 -4.40
C PRO A 893 -24.31 -30.31 -3.29
N ILE A 894 -23.76 -29.14 -3.68
CA ILE A 894 -23.34 -28.11 -2.74
C ILE A 894 -24.60 -27.38 -2.32
N ASN A 895 -25.13 -27.70 -1.13
CA ASN A 895 -26.17 -26.86 -0.54
C ASN A 895 -25.50 -25.59 -0.01
N PRO A 896 -25.93 -24.38 -0.42
CA PRO A 896 -25.53 -23.17 0.27
C PRO A 896 -26.12 -23.26 1.69
N VAL A 897 -25.25 -23.33 2.69
CA VAL A 897 -25.70 -23.22 4.08
C VAL A 897 -26.05 -21.76 4.29
N ALA A 898 -27.33 -21.45 4.08
CA ALA A 898 -27.95 -20.23 4.58
C ALA A 898 -27.55 -20.06 6.04
N ALA A 899 -27.13 -18.84 6.38
CA ALA A 899 -26.94 -18.27 7.73
C ALA A 899 -26.83 -19.29 8.87
N LEU A 900 -25.66 -19.35 9.53
CA LEU A 900 -25.38 -20.07 10.79
C LEU A 900 -26.53 -19.99 11.82
N GLN A 901 -27.57 -20.79 11.63
CA GLN A 901 -28.52 -21.17 12.66
C GLN A 901 -27.87 -22.31 13.42
N ALA A 902 -27.76 -22.15 14.73
CA ALA A 902 -27.09 -23.06 15.65
C ALA A 902 -27.84 -24.40 15.85
N ASN A 903 -28.13 -25.14 14.78
CA ASN A 903 -28.63 -26.51 14.84
C ASN A 903 -27.48 -27.50 14.58
N VAL A 904 -27.05 -28.20 15.63
CA VAL A 904 -26.01 -29.23 15.55
C VAL A 904 -26.64 -30.54 15.06
N ASP A 905 -26.47 -30.86 13.78
CA ASP A 905 -26.91 -32.14 13.23
C ASP A 905 -25.99 -33.26 13.71
N PHE A 906 -26.47 -34.09 14.64
CA PHE A 906 -25.72 -35.22 15.17
C PHE A 906 -25.71 -36.41 14.21
N VAL A 907 -24.61 -37.17 14.24
CA VAL A 907 -24.45 -38.35 13.39
C VAL A 907 -25.31 -39.51 13.88
N PRO A 908 -26.05 -40.23 13.01
CA PRO A 908 -26.86 -41.37 13.41
C PRO A 908 -26.07 -42.42 14.21
N ALA A 909 -26.66 -42.96 15.28
CA ALA A 909 -25.97 -43.89 16.20
C ALA A 909 -25.39 -45.16 15.53
N LYS A 910 -25.94 -45.58 14.37
CA LYS A 910 -25.55 -46.79 13.63
C LYS A 910 -24.68 -46.48 12.39
N ILE A 911 -23.46 -46.00 12.61
CA ILE A 911 -22.45 -45.84 11.54
C ILE A 911 -21.72 -47.17 11.25
N PRO A 912 -21.62 -47.63 9.99
CA PRO A 912 -20.83 -48.80 9.60
C PRO A 912 -19.37 -48.77 10.06
N ARG A 913 -18.80 -49.92 10.46
CA ARG A 913 -17.41 -50.03 10.95
C ARG A 913 -16.37 -49.44 9.97
N LYS A 914 -16.54 -49.67 8.67
CA LYS A 914 -15.67 -49.12 7.62
C LYS A 914 -15.64 -47.58 7.66
N ARG A 915 -16.80 -46.93 7.82
CA ARG A 915 -16.90 -45.45 7.92
C ARG A 915 -16.25 -44.92 9.20
N ARG A 916 -16.34 -45.66 10.32
CA ARG A 916 -15.66 -45.28 11.58
C ARG A 916 -14.14 -45.32 11.45
N LEU A 917 -13.59 -46.33 10.77
CA LEU A 917 -12.16 -46.43 10.52
C LEU A 917 -11.65 -45.33 9.59
N GLN A 918 -12.43 -44.94 8.57
CA GLN A 918 -12.12 -43.79 7.71
C GLN A 918 -12.07 -42.47 8.51
N MET A 919 -13.09 -42.21 9.33
CA MET A 919 -13.11 -41.04 10.21
C MET A 919 -11.96 -41.05 11.21
N LEU A 920 -11.64 -42.19 11.82
CA LEU A 920 -10.53 -42.33 12.75
C LEU A 920 -9.18 -42.06 12.07
N ALA A 921 -8.97 -42.58 10.85
CA ALA A 921 -7.73 -42.35 10.11
C ALA A 921 -7.50 -40.86 9.80
N VAL A 922 -8.53 -40.16 9.33
CA VAL A 922 -8.42 -38.71 9.10
C VAL A 922 -8.26 -37.93 10.40
N ALA A 923 -9.02 -38.28 11.45
CA ALA A 923 -8.92 -37.60 12.75
C ALA A 923 -7.52 -37.74 13.37
N VAL A 924 -6.97 -38.95 13.38
CA VAL A 924 -5.62 -39.23 13.89
C VAL A 924 -4.57 -38.45 13.10
N TRP A 925 -4.72 -38.34 11.77
CA TRP A 925 -3.82 -37.53 10.96
C TRP A 925 -3.95 -36.03 11.28
N SER A 926 -5.16 -35.49 11.36
CA SER A 926 -5.42 -34.07 11.63
C SER A 926 -4.87 -33.61 12.98
N VAL A 927 -4.77 -34.50 13.98
CA VAL A 927 -4.16 -34.19 15.29
C VAL A 927 -2.76 -34.78 15.47
N MET A 928 -2.16 -35.37 14.42
CA MET A 928 -0.90 -36.12 14.53
C MET A 928 0.22 -35.27 15.10
N ILE A 929 0.36 -34.03 14.61
CA ILE A 929 1.37 -33.09 15.10
C ILE A 929 1.22 -32.83 16.60
N VAL A 930 -0.02 -32.64 17.08
CA VAL A 930 -0.32 -32.42 18.51
C VAL A 930 0.02 -33.66 19.33
N ILE A 931 -0.36 -34.85 18.83
CA ILE A 931 -0.07 -36.12 19.50
C ILE A 931 1.45 -36.29 19.66
N THR A 932 2.22 -36.09 18.59
CA THR A 932 3.68 -36.26 18.63
C THR A 932 4.36 -35.25 19.54
N THR A 933 3.92 -33.98 19.53
CA THR A 933 4.46 -32.95 20.41
C THR A 933 4.14 -33.24 21.88
N VAL A 934 2.92 -33.67 22.20
CA VAL A 934 2.53 -34.05 23.57
C VAL A 934 3.32 -35.26 24.05
N VAL A 935 3.50 -36.27 23.19
CA VAL A 935 4.32 -37.45 23.52
C VAL A 935 5.76 -37.03 23.81
N PHE A 936 6.35 -36.17 22.99
CA PHE A 936 7.70 -35.65 23.23
C PHE A 936 7.80 -34.90 24.56
N LEU A 937 6.90 -33.97 24.84
CA LEU A 937 6.87 -33.23 26.11
C LEU A 937 6.68 -34.16 27.33
N LEU A 938 5.88 -35.22 27.17
CA LEU A 938 5.71 -36.24 28.20
C LEU A 938 7.00 -37.02 28.43
N LEU A 939 7.74 -37.39 27.38
CA LEU A 939 9.05 -38.03 27.53
C LEU A 939 10.07 -37.07 28.17
N CYS A 940 10.03 -35.77 27.84
CA CYS A 940 10.83 -34.74 28.53
C CYS A 940 10.47 -34.59 30.01
N SER A 941 9.28 -35.00 30.45
CA SER A 941 8.92 -34.98 31.88
C SER A 941 9.52 -36.15 32.68
N ILE A 942 10.19 -37.11 32.04
CA ILE A 942 10.78 -38.30 32.65
C ILE A 942 12.33 -38.16 32.64
N PRO A 943 12.96 -37.76 33.76
CA PRO A 943 14.41 -37.48 33.80
C PRO A 943 15.35 -38.60 33.34
N PRO A 944 15.07 -39.90 33.61
CA PRO A 944 15.89 -41.00 33.09
C PRO A 944 15.99 -41.08 31.57
N LEU A 945 15.06 -40.47 30.83
CA LEU A 945 15.05 -40.48 29.37
C LEU A 945 15.82 -39.30 28.74
N TRP A 946 16.24 -38.31 29.55
CA TRP A 946 16.91 -37.11 29.05
C TRP A 946 18.20 -37.39 28.27
N PRO A 947 19.08 -38.34 28.65
CA PRO A 947 20.27 -38.64 27.85
C PRO A 947 19.91 -39.13 26.44
N PHE A 948 18.89 -39.98 26.32
CA PHE A 948 18.43 -40.49 25.02
C PHE A 948 17.76 -39.40 24.18
N LEU A 949 16.96 -38.54 24.81
CA LEU A 949 16.31 -37.41 24.13
C LEU A 949 17.33 -36.35 23.68
N ALA A 950 18.32 -36.05 24.51
CA ALA A 950 19.40 -35.14 24.16
C ALA A 950 20.21 -35.68 22.97
N ILE A 951 20.57 -36.96 22.98
CA ILE A 951 21.24 -37.62 21.85
C ILE A 951 20.38 -37.55 20.58
N TYR A 952 19.09 -37.88 20.68
CA TYR A 952 18.16 -37.81 19.55
C TYR A 952 18.01 -36.38 18.99
N LEU A 953 17.84 -35.37 19.84
CA LEU A 953 17.72 -33.96 19.40
C LEU A 953 19.01 -33.44 18.80
N THR A 954 20.16 -33.81 19.39
CA THR A 954 21.48 -33.42 18.87
C THR A 954 21.71 -34.03 17.50
N TRP A 955 21.40 -35.32 17.34
CA TRP A 955 21.43 -35.99 16.04
C TRP A 955 20.45 -35.35 15.04
N ALA A 956 19.22 -35.07 15.47
CA ALA A 956 18.17 -34.51 14.62
C ALA A 956 18.50 -33.11 14.10
N TRP A 957 19.11 -32.25 14.92
CA TRP A 957 19.34 -30.85 14.56
C TRP A 957 20.73 -30.56 13.98
N PHE A 958 21.73 -31.38 14.29
CA PHE A 958 23.11 -31.12 13.85
C PHE A 958 23.68 -32.14 12.87
N PHE A 959 23.06 -33.33 12.72
CA PHE A 959 23.65 -34.42 11.93
C PHE A 959 22.71 -35.03 10.88
N ASP A 960 21.39 -34.82 10.98
CA ASP A 960 20.42 -35.47 10.08
C ASP A 960 19.95 -34.57 8.93
N ASP A 961 20.66 -34.64 7.80
CA ASP A 961 20.33 -33.88 6.59
C ASP A 961 19.30 -34.58 5.69
N SER A 962 18.64 -35.64 6.18
CA SER A 962 17.62 -36.40 5.44
C SER A 962 16.48 -35.54 4.87
N PRO A 963 15.97 -34.48 5.56
CA PRO A 963 14.92 -33.62 5.01
C PRO A 963 15.31 -32.93 3.68
N GLU A 964 16.61 -32.81 3.40
CA GLU A 964 17.14 -32.14 2.22
C GLU A 964 17.63 -33.11 1.15
N HIS A 965 17.80 -34.39 1.46
CA HIS A 965 18.41 -35.38 0.56
C HIS A 965 17.44 -36.51 0.14
N GLY A 966 16.14 -36.22 0.07
CA GLY A 966 15.13 -37.18 -0.41
C GLY A 966 14.44 -38.00 0.70
N GLY A 967 14.63 -37.63 1.96
CA GLY A 967 13.94 -38.24 3.09
C GLY A 967 14.30 -39.70 3.33
N ARG A 968 13.47 -40.42 4.10
CA ARG A 968 13.66 -41.84 4.45
C ARG A 968 12.47 -42.67 4.02
N MET A 969 12.15 -42.55 2.74
CA MET A 969 10.93 -43.12 2.17
C MET A 969 10.84 -44.62 2.43
N SER A 970 9.80 -45.05 3.16
CA SER A 970 9.52 -46.44 3.47
C SER A 970 8.33 -46.96 2.66
N PRO A 971 8.56 -47.85 1.66
CA PRO A 971 7.47 -48.41 0.85
C PRO A 971 6.43 -49.17 1.68
N TRP A 972 6.88 -49.84 2.74
CA TRP A 972 6.00 -50.52 3.69
C TRP A 972 5.10 -49.53 4.43
N PHE A 973 5.65 -48.42 4.91
CA PHE A 973 4.87 -47.41 5.63
C PHE A 973 3.85 -46.72 4.72
N ARG A 974 4.21 -46.42 3.47
CA ARG A 974 3.33 -45.80 2.46
C ARG A 974 2.18 -46.69 2.01
N SER A 975 2.33 -48.01 2.11
CA SER A 975 1.32 -49.01 1.69
C SER A 975 0.45 -49.54 2.84
N LEU A 976 0.59 -48.99 4.06
CA LEU A 976 -0.25 -49.37 5.19
C LEU A 976 -1.75 -49.18 4.90
N ARG A 977 -2.58 -50.13 5.36
CA ARG A 977 -4.05 -50.07 5.22
C ARG A 977 -4.66 -48.80 5.83
N TYR A 978 -3.97 -48.16 6.77
CA TYR A 978 -4.31 -46.85 7.33
C TYR A 978 -4.52 -45.79 6.24
N TRP A 979 -3.57 -45.69 5.29
CA TRP A 979 -3.64 -44.70 4.20
C TRP A 979 -4.77 -44.99 3.22
N LYS A 980 -5.13 -46.27 3.05
CA LYS A 980 -6.31 -46.64 2.26
C LYS A 980 -7.60 -46.12 2.89
N TYR A 981 -7.76 -46.22 4.21
CA TYR A 981 -8.90 -45.63 4.90
C TYR A 981 -8.90 -44.10 4.85
N PHE A 982 -7.72 -43.48 4.90
CA PHE A 982 -7.55 -42.04 4.72
C PHE A 982 -8.02 -41.58 3.32
N ALA A 983 -7.56 -42.22 2.25
CA ALA A 983 -7.95 -41.88 0.88
C ALA A 983 -9.45 -42.15 0.61
N GLU A 984 -10.00 -43.26 1.12
CA GLU A 984 -11.43 -43.59 0.97
C GLU A 984 -12.37 -42.65 1.75
N TYR A 985 -11.84 -41.88 2.71
CA TYR A 985 -12.63 -40.82 3.35
C TYR A 985 -13.04 -39.78 2.31
N TYR A 986 -12.10 -39.24 1.53
CA TYR A 986 -12.29 -38.20 0.50
C TYR A 986 -12.63 -38.73 -0.91
N PRO A 987 -13.10 -39.98 -1.02
CA PRO A 987 -12.89 -40.80 -2.22
C PRO A 987 -11.74 -40.35 -3.16
N ALA A 988 -10.53 -40.18 -2.60
CA ALA A 988 -9.40 -39.61 -3.32
C ALA A 988 -8.94 -40.54 -4.45
N SER A 989 -8.74 -39.98 -5.63
CA SER A 989 -8.27 -40.70 -6.83
C SER A 989 -7.46 -39.76 -7.72
N PHE A 990 -6.75 -40.31 -8.71
CA PHE A 990 -6.11 -39.50 -9.74
C PHE A 990 -6.38 -40.04 -11.13
N LEU A 991 -6.32 -39.14 -12.12
CA LEU A 991 -6.39 -39.45 -13.55
C LEU A 991 -5.02 -39.23 -14.16
N LYS A 992 -4.61 -40.16 -15.02
CA LYS A 992 -3.35 -40.12 -15.75
C LYS A 992 -3.65 -39.80 -17.21
N GLU A 993 -3.17 -38.67 -17.72
CA GLU A 993 -3.34 -38.30 -19.13
C GLU A 993 -2.17 -38.72 -20.03
N ALA A 994 -0.97 -38.86 -19.47
CA ALA A 994 0.23 -39.25 -20.20
C ALA A 994 1.08 -40.26 -19.42
N ASP A 995 1.82 -41.11 -20.14
CA ASP A 995 2.89 -41.90 -19.57
C ASP A 995 4.11 -41.02 -19.30
N LEU A 996 4.73 -41.21 -18.12
CA LEU A 996 5.94 -40.50 -17.72
C LEU A 996 7.10 -41.50 -17.69
N PRO A 997 8.06 -41.45 -18.63
CA PRO A 997 9.19 -42.36 -18.64
C PRO A 997 10.11 -42.11 -17.43
N ALA A 998 10.59 -43.18 -16.79
CA ALA A 998 11.45 -43.09 -15.60
C ALA A 998 12.92 -42.74 -15.93
N ASP A 999 13.24 -42.37 -17.17
CA ASP A 999 14.58 -42.03 -17.66
C ASP A 999 15.05 -40.62 -17.25
N ARG A 1000 14.13 -39.77 -16.80
CA ARG A 1000 14.37 -38.35 -16.51
C ARG A 1000 13.72 -37.90 -15.19
N PRO A 1001 14.15 -36.76 -14.62
CA PRO A 1001 13.54 -36.21 -13.43
C PRO A 1001 12.27 -35.40 -13.75
N TYR A 1002 11.37 -35.27 -12.77
CA TYR A 1002 10.10 -34.52 -12.92
C TYR A 1002 9.84 -33.52 -11.81
N VAL A 1003 9.19 -32.41 -12.17
CA VAL A 1003 8.63 -31.44 -11.22
C VAL A 1003 7.12 -31.44 -11.38
N PHE A 1004 6.40 -32.06 -10.44
CA PHE A 1004 4.94 -31.99 -10.36
C PHE A 1004 4.53 -30.70 -9.66
N GLY A 1005 3.84 -29.81 -10.38
CA GLY A 1005 3.23 -28.62 -9.78
C GLY A 1005 1.75 -28.90 -9.48
N TYR A 1006 1.41 -29.00 -8.19
CA TYR A 1006 0.08 -29.36 -7.71
C TYR A 1006 -0.75 -28.13 -7.36
N HIS A 1007 -1.95 -28.06 -7.93
CA HIS A 1007 -2.92 -26.97 -7.78
C HIS A 1007 -4.34 -27.51 -7.60
N PRO A 1008 -5.26 -26.80 -6.93
CA PRO A 1008 -4.97 -25.75 -5.97
C PRO A 1008 -4.35 -26.33 -4.69
N HIS A 1009 -3.72 -25.49 -3.89
CA HIS A 1009 -3.19 -25.87 -2.57
C HIS A 1009 -4.31 -26.28 -1.60
N GLY A 1010 -5.47 -25.64 -1.70
CA GLY A 1010 -6.51 -25.70 -0.68
C GLY A 1010 -5.99 -25.25 0.68
N ILE A 1011 -6.67 -25.61 1.76
CA ILE A 1011 -6.22 -25.20 3.10
C ILE A 1011 -4.99 -26.02 3.55
N ILE A 1012 -4.97 -27.34 3.30
CA ILE A 1012 -3.93 -28.26 3.84
C ILE A 1012 -3.39 -29.26 2.79
N GLY A 1013 -3.89 -29.26 1.54
CA GLY A 1013 -3.39 -30.15 0.47
C GLY A 1013 -3.52 -31.66 0.78
N MET A 1014 -4.70 -32.11 1.20
CA MET A 1014 -5.00 -33.51 1.55
C MET A 1014 -4.96 -34.45 0.34
N GLY A 1015 -5.34 -33.97 -0.84
CA GLY A 1015 -5.21 -34.73 -2.08
C GLY A 1015 -3.75 -34.99 -2.45
N ALA A 1016 -2.88 -33.97 -2.30
CA ALA A 1016 -1.45 -34.10 -2.57
C ALA A 1016 -0.80 -35.15 -1.65
N LEU A 1017 -1.16 -35.16 -0.36
CA LEU A 1017 -0.70 -36.18 0.58
C LEU A 1017 -1.19 -37.58 0.19
N ALA A 1018 -2.48 -37.74 -0.09
CA ALA A 1018 -3.06 -39.03 -0.46
C ALA A 1018 -2.40 -39.61 -1.71
N THR A 1019 -2.11 -38.79 -2.71
CA THR A 1019 -1.59 -39.23 -4.02
C THR A 1019 -0.06 -39.34 -4.07
N PHE A 1020 0.68 -38.35 -3.55
CA PHE A 1020 2.13 -38.28 -3.75
C PHE A 1020 2.95 -38.73 -2.53
N ALA A 1021 2.43 -38.60 -1.31
CA ALA A 1021 3.14 -39.04 -0.10
C ALA A 1021 2.81 -40.49 0.30
N THR A 1022 1.62 -40.99 -0.02
CA THR A 1022 1.23 -42.39 0.27
C THR A 1022 1.13 -43.21 -1.02
N ASP A 1023 0.83 -44.51 -0.91
CA ASP A 1023 0.49 -45.34 -2.08
C ASP A 1023 -1.01 -45.72 -2.09
N ALA A 1024 -1.83 -44.98 -1.35
CA ALA A 1024 -3.25 -45.31 -1.17
C ALA A 1024 -4.09 -45.18 -2.46
N THR A 1025 -3.73 -44.24 -3.33
CA THR A 1025 -4.37 -44.06 -4.65
C THR A 1025 -3.74 -44.93 -5.74
N GLY A 1026 -2.64 -45.63 -5.46
CA GLY A 1026 -1.93 -46.49 -6.41
C GLY A 1026 -0.99 -45.76 -7.38
N PHE A 1027 -0.40 -44.63 -6.96
CA PHE A 1027 0.53 -43.85 -7.80
C PHE A 1027 1.71 -44.69 -8.30
N SER A 1028 2.33 -45.47 -7.40
CA SER A 1028 3.52 -46.27 -7.73
C SER A 1028 3.24 -47.35 -8.77
N ALA A 1029 1.99 -47.84 -8.83
CA ALA A 1029 1.54 -48.81 -9.82
C ALA A 1029 1.25 -48.17 -11.19
N ALA A 1030 0.82 -46.90 -11.22
CA ALA A 1030 0.52 -46.18 -12.46
C ALA A 1030 1.75 -45.55 -13.12
N PHE A 1031 2.76 -45.18 -12.32
CA PHE A 1031 4.03 -44.62 -12.77
C PHE A 1031 5.20 -45.45 -12.22
N PRO A 1032 5.44 -46.65 -12.78
CA PRO A 1032 6.51 -47.51 -12.32
C PRO A 1032 7.87 -46.84 -12.52
N GLY A 1033 8.71 -46.84 -11.48
CA GLY A 1033 10.05 -46.26 -11.53
C GLY A 1033 10.12 -44.78 -11.15
N ILE A 1034 8.99 -44.08 -11.02
CA ILE A 1034 8.95 -42.69 -10.52
C ILE A 1034 8.83 -42.69 -9.00
N LYS A 1035 9.71 -41.94 -8.33
CA LYS A 1035 9.73 -41.73 -6.88
C LYS A 1035 9.32 -40.29 -6.56
N PRO A 1036 8.04 -40.05 -6.22
CA PRO A 1036 7.57 -38.71 -5.89
C PRO A 1036 7.91 -38.36 -4.43
N HIS A 1037 8.50 -37.19 -4.25
CA HIS A 1037 8.75 -36.54 -2.96
C HIS A 1037 7.84 -35.33 -2.82
N LEU A 1038 6.81 -35.43 -1.96
CA LEU A 1038 5.96 -34.29 -1.62
C LEU A 1038 6.76 -33.30 -0.76
N LEU A 1039 6.73 -32.02 -1.11
CA LEU A 1039 7.50 -31.00 -0.41
C LEU A 1039 6.63 -30.16 0.54
N THR A 1040 7.15 -29.89 1.74
CA THR A 1040 6.47 -29.10 2.77
C THR A 1040 7.42 -28.10 3.45
N LEU A 1041 6.90 -27.25 4.34
CA LEU A 1041 7.67 -26.24 5.06
C LEU A 1041 8.78 -26.87 5.92
N ALA A 1042 9.97 -26.27 5.90
CA ALA A 1042 11.12 -26.73 6.68
C ALA A 1042 10.83 -26.79 8.19
N THR A 1043 9.96 -25.91 8.70
CA THR A 1043 9.54 -25.87 10.12
C THR A 1043 8.86 -27.15 10.59
N ASN A 1044 8.21 -27.92 9.71
CA ASN A 1044 7.60 -29.20 10.06
C ASN A 1044 8.65 -30.23 10.52
N PHE A 1045 9.90 -30.10 10.05
CA PHE A 1045 11.00 -30.99 10.42
C PHE A 1045 11.66 -30.61 11.76
N ASN A 1046 11.34 -29.43 12.32
CA ASN A 1046 11.80 -29.04 13.66
C ASN A 1046 11.01 -29.74 14.78
N MET A 1047 9.85 -30.33 14.47
CA MET A 1047 8.99 -31.01 15.42
C MET A 1047 9.46 -32.47 15.66
N PRO A 1048 9.93 -32.82 16.88
CA PRO A 1048 10.36 -34.18 17.22
C PRO A 1048 9.28 -35.22 16.95
N PHE A 1049 9.67 -36.41 16.47
CA PHE A 1049 8.81 -37.54 16.05
C PHE A 1049 7.86 -37.28 14.88
N TYR A 1050 7.27 -36.08 14.77
CA TYR A 1050 6.48 -35.70 13.59
C TYR A 1050 7.35 -35.72 12.33
N ARG A 1051 8.58 -35.18 12.43
CA ARG A 1051 9.58 -35.24 11.35
C ARG A 1051 9.82 -36.66 10.84
N ASP A 1052 9.88 -37.65 11.74
CA ASP A 1052 10.21 -39.03 11.37
C ASP A 1052 9.07 -39.68 10.58
N ILE A 1053 7.82 -39.34 10.91
CA ILE A 1053 6.63 -39.76 10.15
C ILE A 1053 6.65 -39.16 8.74
N LEU A 1054 6.96 -37.87 8.62
CA LEU A 1054 7.07 -37.19 7.32
C LEU A 1054 8.19 -37.81 6.46
N LEU A 1055 9.36 -38.01 7.05
CA LEU A 1055 10.50 -38.64 6.36
C LEU A 1055 10.18 -40.07 5.92
N ALA A 1056 9.46 -40.84 6.74
CA ALA A 1056 9.01 -42.20 6.40
C ALA A 1056 8.02 -42.24 5.22
N LEU A 1057 7.20 -41.20 5.07
CA LEU A 1057 6.33 -41.00 3.89
C LEU A 1057 7.11 -40.53 2.65
N GLY A 1058 8.38 -40.14 2.81
CA GLY A 1058 9.17 -39.54 1.73
C GLY A 1058 8.89 -38.05 1.51
N VAL A 1059 8.23 -37.39 2.48
CA VAL A 1059 7.99 -35.94 2.46
C VAL A 1059 9.29 -35.22 2.82
N CYS A 1060 9.65 -34.19 2.04
CA CYS A 1060 10.91 -33.45 2.16
C CYS A 1060 10.68 -31.94 2.32
N SER A 1061 11.76 -31.20 2.60
CA SER A 1061 11.72 -29.74 2.70
C SER A 1061 11.51 -29.09 1.32
N VAL A 1062 10.73 -28.02 1.25
CA VAL A 1062 10.57 -27.21 0.03
C VAL A 1062 11.76 -26.27 -0.24
N SER A 1063 12.83 -26.36 0.56
CA SER A 1063 14.04 -25.55 0.36
C SER A 1063 14.65 -25.78 -1.04
N LYS A 1064 15.24 -24.73 -1.61
CA LYS A 1064 15.88 -24.81 -2.94
C LYS A 1064 16.98 -25.89 -2.99
N GLU A 1065 17.73 -26.02 -1.90
CA GLU A 1065 18.78 -27.02 -1.72
C GLU A 1065 18.19 -28.43 -1.77
N SER A 1066 17.10 -28.68 -1.03
CA SER A 1066 16.41 -29.96 -1.06
C SER A 1066 15.90 -30.32 -2.45
N CYS A 1067 15.22 -29.37 -3.10
CA CYS A 1067 14.70 -29.60 -4.45
C CYS A 1067 15.83 -29.90 -5.44
N SER A 1068 16.95 -29.17 -5.34
CA SER A 1068 18.12 -29.38 -6.20
C SER A 1068 18.76 -30.74 -5.96
N ASN A 1069 18.91 -31.16 -4.70
CA ASN A 1069 19.54 -32.43 -4.33
C ASN A 1069 18.70 -33.63 -4.78
N ILE A 1070 17.37 -33.56 -4.62
CA ILE A 1070 16.46 -34.63 -5.07
C ILE A 1070 16.48 -34.74 -6.60
N LEU A 1071 16.41 -33.63 -7.33
CA LEU A 1071 16.44 -33.64 -8.80
C LEU A 1071 17.81 -34.05 -9.38
N LYS A 1072 18.90 -33.83 -8.63
CA LYS A 1072 20.25 -34.32 -8.98
C LYS A 1072 20.41 -35.82 -8.79
N ALA A 1073 19.53 -36.49 -8.03
CA ALA A 1073 19.64 -37.92 -7.74
C ALA A 1073 19.45 -38.83 -8.98
N GLY A 1074 18.99 -38.27 -10.11
CA GLY A 1074 18.99 -38.94 -11.41
C GLY A 1074 17.63 -39.48 -11.86
N PRO A 1075 17.61 -40.46 -12.79
CA PRO A 1075 16.40 -40.96 -13.45
C PRO A 1075 15.32 -41.43 -12.48
N GLY A 1076 14.07 -41.01 -12.72
CA GLY A 1076 12.91 -41.41 -11.92
C GLY A 1076 12.74 -40.62 -10.61
N SER A 1077 13.66 -39.70 -10.28
CA SER A 1077 13.45 -38.77 -9.17
C SER A 1077 12.39 -37.72 -9.52
N ALA A 1078 11.45 -37.48 -8.62
CA ALA A 1078 10.44 -36.46 -8.83
C ALA A 1078 10.13 -35.69 -7.56
N ILE A 1079 9.95 -34.38 -7.69
CA ILE A 1079 9.45 -33.53 -6.62
C ILE A 1079 8.00 -33.13 -6.91
N THR A 1080 7.20 -33.04 -5.86
CA THR A 1080 5.83 -32.51 -5.93
C THR A 1080 5.76 -31.26 -5.07
N ILE A 1081 5.57 -30.12 -5.72
CA ILE A 1081 5.42 -28.81 -5.08
C ILE A 1081 3.94 -28.45 -5.13
N VAL A 1082 3.36 -28.17 -3.97
CA VAL A 1082 2.03 -27.55 -3.90
C VAL A 1082 2.21 -26.05 -4.11
N VAL A 1083 1.89 -25.59 -5.31
CA VAL A 1083 2.17 -24.22 -5.75
C VAL A 1083 0.98 -23.34 -5.34
N GLY A 1084 1.24 -22.22 -4.67
CA GLY A 1084 0.22 -21.29 -4.15
C GLY A 1084 0.45 -20.85 -2.70
N GLY A 1085 0.91 -21.79 -1.84
CA GLY A 1085 1.32 -21.53 -0.45
C GLY A 1085 0.24 -20.88 0.42
N ALA A 1086 0.67 -20.04 1.38
CA ALA A 1086 -0.22 -19.40 2.35
C ALA A 1086 -1.20 -18.40 1.73
N ALA A 1087 -0.84 -17.75 0.61
CA ALA A 1087 -1.70 -16.80 -0.08
C ALA A 1087 -2.93 -17.51 -0.67
N GLU A 1088 -2.71 -18.62 -1.38
CA GLU A 1088 -3.79 -19.42 -1.96
C GLU A 1088 -4.62 -20.16 -0.89
N SER A 1089 -3.97 -20.61 0.19
CA SER A 1089 -4.66 -21.21 1.34
C SER A 1089 -5.60 -20.22 2.05
N LEU A 1090 -5.28 -18.93 2.00
CA LEU A 1090 -6.07 -17.86 2.59
C LEU A 1090 -7.23 -17.39 1.70
N SER A 1091 -7.21 -17.68 0.40
CA SER A 1091 -8.30 -17.36 -0.52
C SER A 1091 -9.15 -18.58 -0.89
N ALA A 1092 -8.78 -19.78 -0.42
CA ALA A 1092 -9.48 -21.02 -0.71
C ALA A 1092 -10.92 -21.00 -0.18
N ARG A 1093 -11.90 -21.00 -1.09
CA ARG A 1093 -13.32 -21.10 -0.79
C ARG A 1093 -13.96 -22.27 -1.56
N PRO A 1094 -14.98 -22.93 -0.99
CA PRO A 1094 -15.72 -23.95 -1.71
C PRO A 1094 -16.28 -23.42 -3.04
N GLY A 1095 -16.18 -24.22 -4.09
CA GLY A 1095 -16.67 -23.88 -5.43
C GLY A 1095 -15.84 -22.85 -6.20
N THR A 1096 -14.69 -22.38 -5.69
CA THR A 1096 -13.78 -21.47 -6.42
C THR A 1096 -12.43 -22.13 -6.73
N ALA A 1097 -11.79 -21.68 -7.81
CA ALA A 1097 -10.46 -22.13 -8.24
C ALA A 1097 -9.58 -20.91 -8.57
N ASP A 1098 -9.07 -20.27 -7.52
CA ASP A 1098 -8.21 -19.09 -7.60
C ASP A 1098 -6.75 -19.52 -7.39
N LEU A 1099 -5.93 -19.55 -8.45
CA LEU A 1099 -4.55 -20.04 -8.41
C LEU A 1099 -3.53 -18.89 -8.37
N THR A 1100 -2.67 -18.87 -7.35
CA THR A 1100 -1.60 -17.85 -7.21
C THR A 1100 -0.34 -18.31 -7.97
N LEU A 1101 -0.22 -17.93 -9.24
CA LEU A 1101 0.79 -18.51 -10.14
C LEU A 1101 1.58 -17.49 -10.99
N ARG A 1102 1.05 -16.30 -11.32
CA ARG A 1102 1.71 -15.40 -12.30
C ARG A 1102 3.08 -14.93 -11.83
N ARG A 1103 3.27 -14.67 -10.53
CA ARG A 1103 4.59 -14.26 -9.98
C ARG A 1103 5.42 -15.43 -9.45
N ARG A 1104 4.96 -16.67 -9.54
CA ARG A 1104 5.61 -17.87 -8.94
C ARG A 1104 6.56 -18.60 -9.91
N LEU A 1105 7.62 -17.92 -10.34
CA LEU A 1105 8.59 -18.45 -11.32
C LEU A 1105 9.62 -19.45 -10.76
N GLY A 1106 9.70 -19.59 -9.43
CA GLY A 1106 10.80 -20.31 -8.76
C GLY A 1106 10.91 -21.79 -9.12
N PHE A 1107 9.79 -22.51 -9.17
CA PHE A 1107 9.78 -23.94 -9.49
C PHE A 1107 10.04 -24.21 -10.99
N ILE A 1108 9.65 -23.28 -11.86
CA ILE A 1108 9.91 -23.34 -13.30
C ILE A 1108 11.39 -23.14 -13.57
N LYS A 1109 11.99 -22.13 -12.92
CA LYS A 1109 13.44 -21.91 -12.98
C LYS A 1109 14.22 -23.14 -12.49
N LEU A 1110 13.77 -23.76 -11.40
CA LEU A 1110 14.37 -24.98 -10.87
C LEU A 1110 14.27 -26.14 -11.87
N ALA A 1111 13.11 -26.34 -12.49
CA ALA A 1111 12.90 -27.37 -13.51
C ALA A 1111 13.88 -27.21 -14.68
N ILE A 1112 14.02 -25.98 -15.22
CA ILE A 1112 14.95 -25.68 -16.31
C ILE A 1112 16.41 -25.87 -15.88
N GLN A 1113 16.78 -25.49 -14.65
CA GLN A 1113 18.14 -25.67 -14.14
C GLN A 1113 18.57 -27.14 -14.05
N HIS A 1114 17.61 -28.02 -13.80
CA HIS A 1114 17.86 -29.45 -13.64
C HIS A 1114 17.51 -30.28 -14.88
N GLY A 1115 16.86 -29.70 -15.90
CA GLY A 1115 16.33 -30.45 -17.04
C GLY A 1115 15.23 -31.42 -16.61
N ALA A 1116 14.41 -31.03 -15.65
CA ALA A 1116 13.35 -31.85 -15.10
C ALA A 1116 12.00 -31.45 -15.72
N ASP A 1117 11.33 -32.38 -16.38
CA ASP A 1117 10.09 -32.09 -17.10
C ASP A 1117 9.00 -31.63 -16.12
N LEU A 1118 8.30 -30.55 -16.47
CA LEU A 1118 7.25 -29.95 -15.65
C LEU A 1118 5.93 -30.67 -15.90
N VAL A 1119 5.30 -31.18 -14.85
CA VAL A 1119 4.00 -31.86 -14.95
C VAL A 1119 2.96 -31.05 -14.19
N PRO A 1120 2.03 -30.37 -14.89
CA PRO A 1120 0.92 -29.70 -14.24
C PRO A 1120 -0.07 -30.71 -13.64
N VAL A 1121 -0.46 -30.51 -12.40
CA VAL A 1121 -1.44 -31.35 -11.69
C VAL A 1121 -2.55 -30.47 -11.14
N PHE A 1122 -3.78 -30.71 -11.59
CA PHE A 1122 -4.96 -29.99 -11.11
C PHE A 1122 -5.88 -30.92 -10.29
N SER A 1123 -6.21 -30.53 -9.06
CA SER A 1123 -7.01 -31.28 -8.10
C SER A 1123 -8.40 -30.68 -7.93
N PHE A 1124 -9.40 -31.39 -8.42
CA PHE A 1124 -10.79 -31.02 -8.21
C PHE A 1124 -11.26 -31.44 -6.81
N GLY A 1125 -11.98 -30.56 -6.11
CA GLY A 1125 -12.56 -30.81 -4.78
C GLY A 1125 -11.68 -30.45 -3.59
N GLU A 1126 -10.44 -30.00 -3.81
CA GLU A 1126 -9.50 -29.66 -2.74
C GLU A 1126 -9.92 -28.43 -1.92
N ASN A 1127 -10.55 -27.43 -2.54
CA ASN A 1127 -11.07 -26.24 -1.86
C ASN A 1127 -12.41 -26.50 -1.15
N ASP A 1128 -13.05 -27.63 -1.42
CA ASP A 1128 -14.40 -27.93 -0.95
C ASP A 1128 -14.41 -28.65 0.41
N ILE A 1129 -13.28 -29.22 0.85
CA ILE A 1129 -13.20 -30.05 2.06
C ILE A 1129 -13.19 -29.24 3.36
N TYR A 1130 -13.05 -27.92 3.30
CA TYR A 1130 -13.13 -27.03 4.45
C TYR A 1130 -13.83 -25.74 4.06
N GLU A 1131 -14.43 -25.08 5.04
CA GLU A 1131 -15.02 -23.77 4.84
C GLU A 1131 -14.23 -22.74 5.64
N GLN A 1132 -13.70 -21.76 4.94
CA GLN A 1132 -12.87 -20.74 5.57
C GLN A 1132 -13.77 -19.72 6.28
N MET A 1133 -13.42 -19.38 7.52
CA MET A 1133 -14.13 -18.33 8.23
C MET A 1133 -13.80 -16.96 7.62
N PRO A 1134 -14.79 -16.07 7.45
CA PRO A 1134 -14.55 -14.72 6.96
C PRO A 1134 -13.56 -14.00 7.88
N ASN A 1135 -12.55 -13.41 7.27
CA ASN A 1135 -11.45 -12.77 7.96
C ASN A 1135 -11.44 -11.27 7.66
N GLU A 1136 -12.36 -10.55 8.28
CA GLU A 1136 -12.49 -9.11 8.11
C GLU A 1136 -11.41 -8.36 8.89
N LYS A 1137 -10.84 -7.34 8.24
CA LYS A 1137 -9.85 -6.44 8.84
C LYS A 1137 -10.51 -5.72 10.03
N GLY A 1138 -10.03 -5.99 11.25
CA GLY A 1138 -10.54 -5.38 12.48
C GLY A 1138 -10.99 -6.38 13.55
N THR A 1139 -11.15 -7.67 13.19
CA THR A 1139 -11.49 -8.71 14.17
C THR A 1139 -10.30 -9.11 15.05
N THR A 1140 -10.56 -9.52 16.30
CA THR A 1140 -9.54 -10.09 17.21
C THR A 1140 -8.84 -11.32 16.61
N VAL A 1141 -9.59 -12.03 15.76
CA VAL A 1141 -9.17 -13.17 14.96
C VAL A 1141 -8.10 -12.79 13.93
N TYR A 1142 -8.32 -11.70 13.18
CA TYR A 1142 -7.36 -11.14 12.23
C TYR A 1142 -6.05 -10.68 12.92
N ALA A 1143 -6.16 -10.05 14.10
CA ALA A 1143 -5.00 -9.62 14.88
C ALA A 1143 -4.16 -10.81 15.38
N LEU A 1144 -4.80 -11.88 15.85
CA LEU A 1144 -4.14 -13.11 16.29
C LEU A 1144 -3.43 -13.81 15.11
N GLN A 1145 -4.08 -13.87 13.95
CA GLN A 1145 -3.49 -14.43 12.73
C GLN A 1145 -2.28 -13.62 12.24
N ARG A 1146 -2.34 -12.27 12.27
CA ARG A 1146 -1.17 -11.43 11.94
C ARG A 1146 -0.02 -11.66 12.90
N LYS A 1147 -0.30 -11.78 14.20
CA LYS A 1147 0.72 -12.08 15.21
C LYS A 1147 1.32 -13.48 15.00
N PHE A 1148 0.51 -14.47 14.64
CA PHE A 1148 0.98 -15.80 14.29
C PHE A 1148 1.84 -15.78 13.01
N GLN A 1149 1.41 -15.05 11.98
CA GLN A 1149 2.16 -14.85 10.75
C GLN A 1149 3.51 -14.18 10.97
N SER A 1150 3.58 -13.17 11.85
CA SER A 1150 4.85 -12.51 12.17
C SER A 1150 5.84 -13.43 12.89
N VAL A 1151 5.36 -14.47 13.59
CA VAL A 1151 6.21 -15.41 14.34
C VAL A 1151 6.63 -16.60 13.48
N PHE A 1152 5.71 -17.13 12.67
CA PHE A 1152 5.94 -18.40 11.95
C PHE A 1152 6.11 -18.25 10.44
N GLY A 1153 5.96 -17.04 9.88
CA GLY A 1153 6.14 -16.75 8.45
C GLY A 1153 4.98 -17.20 7.54
N PHE A 1154 3.92 -17.79 8.12
CA PHE A 1154 2.68 -18.15 7.43
C PHE A 1154 1.47 -17.87 8.33
N THR A 1155 0.33 -17.53 7.73
CA THR A 1155 -0.93 -17.27 8.44
C THR A 1155 -1.57 -18.59 8.86
N LEU A 1156 -2.18 -18.62 10.06
CA LEU A 1156 -2.99 -19.76 10.49
C LEU A 1156 -4.36 -19.66 9.80
N PRO A 1157 -4.70 -20.49 8.80
CA PRO A 1157 -6.02 -20.45 8.20
C PRO A 1157 -7.04 -20.86 9.27
N LEU A 1158 -8.08 -20.03 9.44
CA LEU A 1158 -9.18 -20.35 10.33
C LEU A 1158 -10.33 -20.86 9.50
N PHE A 1159 -10.68 -22.10 9.75
CA PHE A 1159 -11.66 -22.84 8.99
C PHE A 1159 -12.54 -23.62 9.97
N HIS A 1160 -13.77 -23.87 9.54
CA HIS A 1160 -14.59 -24.91 10.14
C HIS A 1160 -14.83 -26.00 9.13
N GLY A 1161 -14.95 -27.20 9.67
CA GLY A 1161 -15.48 -28.34 8.96
C GLY A 1161 -16.45 -29.07 9.87
N ARG A 1162 -16.38 -30.38 9.81
CA ARG A 1162 -17.22 -31.31 10.53
C ARG A 1162 -16.67 -31.65 11.92
N GLY A 1163 -17.53 -32.02 12.87
CA GLY A 1163 -17.14 -32.61 14.16
C GLY A 1163 -17.01 -34.13 14.11
N LEU A 1164 -16.41 -34.73 15.14
CA LEU A 1164 -16.31 -36.20 15.26
C LEU A 1164 -17.70 -36.88 15.39
N LEU A 1165 -18.68 -36.18 15.97
CA LEU A 1165 -20.02 -36.69 16.28
C LEU A 1165 -21.16 -35.82 15.72
N ASN A 1166 -20.85 -34.75 14.97
CA ASN A 1166 -21.82 -33.89 14.30
C ASN A 1166 -21.42 -33.69 12.83
N TYR A 1167 -22.32 -33.14 12.01
CA TYR A 1167 -22.07 -32.87 10.59
C TYR A 1167 -21.57 -31.45 10.30
N ASN A 1168 -21.87 -30.48 11.18
CA ASN A 1168 -21.84 -29.07 10.80
C ASN A 1168 -20.82 -28.21 11.60
N LEU A 1169 -20.15 -28.75 12.64
CA LEU A 1169 -19.25 -27.94 13.47
C LEU A 1169 -18.06 -28.74 14.06
N GLY A 1170 -16.85 -28.51 13.52
CA GLY A 1170 -15.59 -29.02 14.07
C GLY A 1170 -14.36 -28.78 13.19
N LEU A 1171 -13.27 -29.54 13.44
CA LEU A 1171 -11.99 -29.42 12.74
C LEU A 1171 -11.73 -30.56 11.72
N MET A 1172 -12.68 -31.50 11.57
CA MET A 1172 -12.58 -32.56 10.57
C MET A 1172 -12.97 -32.02 9.20
N PRO A 1173 -12.30 -32.40 8.12
CA PRO A 1173 -12.71 -31.99 6.78
C PRO A 1173 -14.04 -32.62 6.38
N TYR A 1174 -14.78 -31.92 5.52
CA TYR A 1174 -15.95 -32.46 4.86
C TYR A 1174 -15.59 -33.63 3.96
N ARG A 1175 -16.51 -34.58 3.87
CA ARG A 1175 -16.34 -35.80 3.10
C ARG A 1175 -16.67 -35.55 1.62
N ARG A 1176 -15.83 -34.78 0.94
CA ARG A 1176 -16.00 -34.46 -0.49
C ARG A 1176 -14.98 -35.20 -1.34
N ARG A 1177 -15.32 -35.37 -2.62
CA ARG A 1177 -14.52 -36.14 -3.57
C ARG A 1177 -13.31 -35.32 -4.02
N ILE A 1178 -12.12 -35.91 -3.96
CA ILE A 1178 -10.89 -35.32 -4.48
C ILE A 1178 -10.41 -36.11 -5.71
N VAL A 1179 -10.19 -35.42 -6.83
CA VAL A 1179 -9.66 -36.02 -8.06
C VAL A 1179 -8.49 -35.20 -8.59
N ALA A 1180 -7.28 -35.73 -8.50
CA ALA A 1180 -6.08 -35.11 -9.07
C ALA A 1180 -5.89 -35.54 -10.53
N VAL A 1181 -5.92 -34.62 -11.47
CA VAL A 1181 -5.59 -34.87 -12.88
C VAL A 1181 -4.12 -34.58 -13.08
N ILE A 1182 -3.34 -35.61 -13.42
CA ILE A 1182 -1.93 -35.50 -13.76
C ILE A 1182 -1.83 -35.26 -15.27
N GLY A 1183 -1.48 -34.03 -15.62
CA GLY A 1183 -1.44 -33.52 -16.99
C GLY A 1183 -0.27 -34.04 -17.81
N LYS A 1184 -0.12 -33.49 -19.02
CA LYS A 1184 0.97 -33.85 -19.93
C LYS A 1184 2.28 -33.22 -19.46
N PRO A 1185 3.42 -33.92 -19.59
CA PRO A 1185 4.73 -33.35 -19.26
C PRO A 1185 5.11 -32.26 -20.27
N ILE A 1186 5.57 -31.13 -19.75
CA ILE A 1186 6.16 -30.03 -20.51
C ILE A 1186 7.67 -30.22 -20.47
N HIS A 1187 8.23 -30.52 -21.63
CA HIS A 1187 9.66 -30.77 -21.75
C HIS A 1187 10.46 -29.48 -21.57
N VAL A 1188 11.51 -29.53 -20.75
CA VAL A 1188 12.40 -28.38 -20.52
C VAL A 1188 13.86 -28.75 -20.77
N GLU A 1189 14.54 -27.93 -21.56
CA GLU A 1189 15.97 -28.10 -21.82
C GLU A 1189 16.80 -27.65 -20.60
N LYS A 1190 17.79 -28.46 -20.20
CA LYS A 1190 18.65 -28.13 -19.06
C LYS A 1190 19.52 -26.90 -19.35
N ARG A 1191 19.38 -25.83 -18.56
CA ARG A 1191 20.23 -24.63 -18.62
C ARG A 1191 20.56 -24.12 -17.22
N GLU A 1192 21.84 -23.97 -16.89
CA GLU A 1192 22.26 -23.54 -15.54
C GLU A 1192 21.74 -22.14 -15.14
N LYS A 1193 21.64 -21.24 -16.12
CA LYS A 1193 21.17 -19.87 -15.94
C LYS A 1193 20.11 -19.53 -17.00
N PRO A 1194 18.85 -19.97 -16.83
CA PRO A 1194 17.81 -19.69 -17.81
C PRO A 1194 17.51 -18.20 -17.89
N SER A 1195 17.21 -17.71 -19.10
CA SER A 1195 16.80 -16.32 -19.31
C SER A 1195 15.40 -16.08 -18.73
N LEU A 1196 15.05 -14.82 -18.45
CA LEU A 1196 13.71 -14.52 -17.93
C LEU A 1196 12.63 -14.85 -18.98
N GLU A 1197 12.90 -14.54 -20.25
CA GLU A 1197 12.01 -14.87 -21.37
C GLU A 1197 11.74 -16.37 -21.49
N GLU A 1198 12.75 -17.21 -21.29
CA GLU A 1198 12.58 -18.67 -21.31
C GLU A 1198 11.71 -19.16 -20.15
N VAL A 1199 11.95 -18.63 -18.95
CA VAL A 1199 11.16 -18.98 -17.76
C VAL A 1199 9.70 -18.55 -17.94
N VAL A 1200 9.46 -17.36 -18.47
CA VAL A 1200 8.11 -16.84 -18.77
C VAL A 1200 7.44 -17.67 -19.87
N ARG A 1201 8.17 -18.05 -20.92
CA ARG A 1201 7.64 -18.90 -22.00
C ARG A 1201 7.22 -20.28 -21.47
N VAL A 1202 8.04 -20.92 -20.63
CA VAL A 1202 7.70 -22.20 -20.00
C VAL A 1202 6.55 -22.05 -19.02
N GLN A 1203 6.47 -20.93 -18.30
CA GLN A 1203 5.31 -20.61 -17.44
C GLN A 1203 4.02 -20.48 -18.23
N GLN A 1204 4.07 -19.82 -19.39
CA GLN A 1204 2.91 -19.68 -20.25
C GLN A 1204 2.40 -21.04 -20.73
N MET A 1205 3.29 -21.92 -21.19
CA MET A 1205 2.94 -23.31 -21.52
C MET A 1205 2.35 -24.08 -20.32
N TYR A 1206 2.89 -23.85 -19.12
CA TYR A 1206 2.40 -24.47 -17.89
C TYR A 1206 0.97 -24.01 -17.53
N ILE A 1207 0.71 -22.71 -17.66
CA ILE A 1207 -0.61 -22.10 -17.45
C ILE A 1207 -1.62 -22.59 -18.48
N GLU A 1208 -1.23 -22.67 -19.75
CA GLU A 1208 -2.09 -23.17 -20.83
C GLU A 1208 -2.51 -24.62 -20.59
N GLU A 1209 -1.59 -25.47 -20.15
CA GLU A 1209 -1.89 -26.88 -19.84
C GLU A 1209 -2.78 -27.02 -18.59
N LEU A 1210 -2.59 -26.21 -17.54
CA LEU A 1210 -3.52 -26.17 -16.40
C LEU A 1210 -4.92 -25.73 -16.82
N THR A 1211 -5.00 -24.70 -17.66
CA THR A 1211 -6.27 -24.16 -18.18
C THR A 1211 -6.96 -25.19 -19.07
N ARG A 1212 -6.21 -25.95 -19.87
CA ARG A 1212 -6.73 -27.08 -20.64
C ARG A 1212 -7.32 -28.16 -19.75
N ILE A 1213 -6.60 -28.59 -18.71
CA ILE A 1213 -7.07 -29.60 -17.76
C ILE A 1213 -8.38 -29.12 -17.10
N TRP A 1214 -8.43 -27.87 -16.64
CA TRP A 1214 -9.66 -27.27 -16.10
C TRP A 1214 -10.81 -27.34 -17.10
N ASN A 1215 -10.62 -26.80 -18.30
CA ASN A 1215 -11.68 -26.75 -19.32
C ASN A 1215 -12.16 -28.15 -19.76
N THR A 1216 -11.27 -29.15 -19.72
CA THR A 1216 -11.62 -30.53 -20.12
C THR A 1216 -12.50 -31.22 -19.07
N TYR A 1217 -12.23 -31.01 -17.77
CA TYR A 1217 -12.85 -31.79 -16.70
C TYR A 1217 -13.75 -31.00 -15.73
N LYS A 1218 -13.85 -29.67 -15.86
CA LYS A 1218 -14.67 -28.82 -14.98
C LYS A 1218 -16.14 -29.23 -14.93
N ASP A 1219 -16.72 -29.63 -16.06
CA ASP A 1219 -18.12 -30.04 -16.12
C ASP A 1219 -18.35 -31.46 -15.59
N GLU A 1220 -17.28 -32.24 -15.39
CA GLU A 1220 -17.36 -33.57 -14.79
C GLU A 1220 -17.14 -33.53 -13.28
N PHE A 1221 -16.08 -32.83 -12.83
CA PHE A 1221 -15.63 -32.86 -11.43
C PHE A 1221 -15.92 -31.58 -10.65
N ALA A 1222 -16.28 -30.47 -11.29
CA ALA A 1222 -16.62 -29.18 -10.67
C ALA A 1222 -17.97 -28.63 -11.16
N LYS A 1223 -19.01 -29.49 -11.18
CA LYS A 1223 -20.37 -29.13 -11.61
C LYS A 1223 -21.01 -28.00 -10.81
N ALA A 1224 -20.67 -27.91 -9.53
CA ALA A 1224 -21.21 -26.91 -8.60
C ALA A 1224 -20.25 -25.74 -8.36
N ARG A 1225 -19.35 -25.46 -9.32
CA ARG A 1225 -18.44 -24.31 -9.26
C ARG A 1225 -19.24 -23.01 -9.24
N LEU A 1226 -18.79 -22.06 -8.42
CA LEU A 1226 -19.34 -20.71 -8.31
C LEU A 1226 -18.64 -19.73 -9.26
N ARG A 1227 -17.38 -20.00 -9.59
CA ARG A 1227 -16.54 -19.19 -10.49
C ARG A 1227 -15.69 -20.08 -11.38
N GLU A 1228 -15.33 -19.57 -12.54
CA GLU A 1228 -14.35 -20.21 -13.42
C GLU A 1228 -12.92 -20.09 -12.85
N LEU A 1229 -11.99 -20.87 -13.41
CA LEU A 1229 -10.57 -20.83 -13.02
C LEU A 1229 -10.02 -19.41 -13.22
N ASN A 1230 -9.44 -18.86 -12.16
CA ASN A 1230 -8.79 -17.56 -12.18
C ASN A 1230 -7.32 -17.70 -11.79
N ILE A 1231 -6.43 -17.08 -12.56
CA ILE A 1231 -4.99 -17.13 -12.33
C ILE A 1231 -4.55 -15.75 -11.82
N ILE A 1232 -4.20 -15.71 -10.54
CA ILE A 1232 -3.88 -14.53 -9.76
C ILE A 1232 -2.36 -14.36 -9.65
N ASP A 1233 -1.95 -13.12 -9.39
CA ASP A 1233 -0.58 -12.65 -9.24
C ASP A 1233 0.23 -13.31 -8.11
#